data_AF-A0A6F8SLF6-F1
#
_entry.id   AF-A0A6F8SLF6-F1
#
_cell.length_a   1.000
_cell.length_b   1.000
_cell.length_c   1.000
_cell.angle_alpha   90.00
_cell.angle_beta   90.00
_cell.angle_gamma   90.00
#
_symmetry.space_group_name_H-M   'P 1'
#
loop_
_entity.id
_entity.type
_entity.pdbx_description
1 polymer ?
#
loop_
_entity_poly.entity_id
_entity_poly.type
_entity_poly.pdbx_seq_one_letter_code
_entity_poly.pdbx_strand_id
1 'polypeptide(L)'
;MFFWGVYRERDLMKNADFRKWQAALGATLSVLLAFTLAWASPMGGGFSQAAALGVVTADAVPMSDGAASGEGQAASKTVLDAAAESEASDAANAGAFEQAAADVGRAEPEVEESSAEPASGAEAVLAQTDADEAQRAAEERATDVDELGYVPGEIVVIYEEDASVSEQSDVAATIGTEGEPEPASFETGDAAVVDIVDEITVDTAVEAASAEDAVKYAFPNYVAKSFDEPVASAQSSAASPLATGDELASQQWYLSAVKAPEAWSLLAAPGRSIEPVKVAVLDTGASISHSDLQDSIDMSRSGEVVWVDMQAGKVSFKPLRGDGYLNGTNEMPFYSTHGTHVVGIIGAKAGNGGVLGVASGGSTALANKIVSIAAIDIFSCIGENNDGTRFSSATVLDILYGLAKARDMGCSVVNMSLGFYTDDETCIAALNEKTSELDEQGVVQVCAAGNDHTAAKSYPAACDATLSVISLSKRGAIPSNSSTYSMKTWESADGYMRSWFSNYGDWCDIAAPGENIFSTGVFEGTLKNGYLSMSGTSMASPVVAAAAALVQAADPDLSSAEVKDVLCRTAADLHTAGKDGESGWGLVNAEAAVKAALPPSQPEGPVVEPDVPEEEPPASLANAKLAISSLTYTGKVQTPAVSVTLGGATLVQGRDYRVTISPTTVKAVGTYSVSMEGVGAYRGTLKGSFKVNAADISSAQIQAIGSQNYTGKAVTPQPKVTWQGMTLMAGTDYSVSYTNNVNAGTAKMTISGKGNFTGTKSVSFSIVKVDRNVWRTVGGKTYYYGADGQPVKWEQKIDGSWYYFNGSGVMQTGWVIWAKLGTKSYFDADGKARTGWHTLGGKTYYFDPATGRSVRWENRIGGSFYYFNSASQMHTGWLTWSADKKRSYFDPKTGKAYVGWHKIGGKNYYFDPLTFKTR
;
A
#
# COMPACT_ATOMS: atom_id res chain seq x y z
N MET A 1 -63.95 -19.10 4.52
CA MET A 1 -64.68 -18.17 3.64
C MET A 1 -64.57 -16.79 4.28
N PHE A 2 -64.14 -15.79 3.52
CA PHE A 2 -63.38 -14.58 3.90
C PHE A 2 -61.86 -14.81 3.95
N PHE A 3 -61.14 -13.94 3.24
CA PHE A 3 -59.72 -13.99 2.82
C PHE A 3 -59.41 -14.76 1.52
N TRP A 4 -60.15 -14.42 0.46
CA TRP A 4 -59.60 -14.33 -0.90
C TRP A 4 -60.20 -13.08 -1.55
N GLY A 5 -59.42 -12.01 -1.61
CA GLY A 5 -59.86 -10.71 -2.13
C GLY A 5 -58.91 -9.60 -1.68
N VAL A 6 -58.12 -9.13 -2.64
CA VAL A 6 -57.23 -7.95 -2.66
C VAL A 6 -55.73 -8.29 -2.64
N TYR A 7 -55.29 -8.89 -3.76
CA TYR A 7 -53.92 -8.78 -4.29
C TYR A 7 -54.03 -8.41 -5.77
N ARG A 8 -54.41 -7.15 -6.01
CA ARG A 8 -54.27 -6.40 -7.27
C ARG A 8 -54.17 -4.94 -6.84
N GLU A 9 -53.23 -4.21 -7.44
CA GLU A 9 -52.77 -2.84 -7.10
C GLU A 9 -51.52 -2.80 -6.20
N ARG A 10 -50.37 -3.17 -6.79
CA ARG A 10 -49.03 -2.80 -6.30
C ARG A 10 -48.26 -1.98 -7.34
N ASP A 11 -48.97 -1.06 -7.99
CA ASP A 11 -48.38 0.04 -8.75
C ASP A 11 -49.08 1.31 -8.27
N LEU A 12 -48.31 2.31 -7.84
CA LEU A 12 -48.70 3.63 -7.31
C LEU A 12 -48.74 3.78 -5.76
N MET A 13 -47.58 3.84 -5.10
CA MET A 13 -47.41 4.66 -3.89
C MET A 13 -46.05 5.38 -3.90
N LYS A 14 -46.03 6.67 -3.52
CA LYS A 14 -44.81 7.50 -3.45
C LYS A 14 -44.12 7.34 -2.08
N ASN A 15 -42.79 7.40 -2.06
CA ASN A 15 -41.87 7.13 -0.94
C ASN A 15 -42.18 7.76 0.44
N ALA A 16 -43.08 8.74 0.54
CA ALA A 16 -43.48 9.32 1.82
C ALA A 16 -44.48 8.43 2.60
N ASP A 17 -45.28 7.62 1.92
CA ASP A 17 -46.31 6.79 2.57
C ASP A 17 -45.77 5.42 3.02
N PHE A 18 -44.68 4.94 2.42
CA PHE A 18 -43.96 3.74 2.88
C PHE A 18 -43.30 3.95 4.26
N ARG A 19 -42.75 5.15 4.51
CA ARG A 19 -42.18 5.51 5.83
C ARG A 19 -43.23 5.59 6.93
N LYS A 20 -44.47 5.98 6.62
CA LYS A 20 -45.60 5.95 7.57
C LYS A 20 -46.09 4.54 7.85
N TRP A 21 -45.99 3.63 6.86
CA TRP A 21 -46.34 2.22 7.03
C TRP A 21 -45.30 1.48 7.90
N GLN A 22 -44.00 1.78 7.74
CA GLN A 22 -42.94 1.27 8.63
C GLN A 22 -43.09 1.77 10.08
N ALA A 23 -43.43 3.05 10.29
CA ALA A 23 -43.68 3.58 11.63
C ALA A 23 -44.89 2.91 12.32
N ALA A 24 -45.92 2.52 11.55
CA ALA A 24 -47.07 1.78 12.07
C ALA A 24 -46.73 0.30 12.41
N LEU A 25 -45.84 -0.33 11.65
CA LEU A 25 -45.36 -1.69 11.93
C LEU A 25 -44.45 -1.76 13.17
N GLY A 26 -43.60 -0.74 13.37
CA GLY A 26 -42.79 -0.59 14.59
C GLY A 26 -43.65 -0.44 15.84
N ALA A 27 -44.76 0.31 15.76
CA ALA A 27 -45.70 0.46 16.89
C ALA A 27 -46.53 -0.81 17.18
N THR A 28 -46.70 -1.71 16.19
CA THR A 28 -47.47 -2.94 16.38
C THR A 28 -46.61 -4.10 16.90
N LEU A 29 -45.31 -4.11 16.58
CA LEU A 29 -44.35 -5.10 17.11
C LEU A 29 -44.05 -4.88 18.61
N SER A 30 -44.10 -3.63 19.09
CA SER A 30 -43.95 -3.31 20.52
C SER A 30 -45.13 -3.77 21.40
N VAL A 31 -46.30 -4.05 20.81
CA VAL A 31 -47.48 -4.56 21.54
C VAL A 31 -47.47 -6.09 21.65
N LEU A 32 -46.79 -6.80 20.74
CA LEU A 32 -46.68 -8.26 20.76
C LEU A 32 -45.57 -8.78 21.69
N LEU A 33 -44.53 -8.00 21.96
CA LEU A 33 -43.47 -8.36 22.92
C LEU A 33 -43.89 -8.17 24.39
N ALA A 34 -45.01 -7.50 24.65
CA ALA A 34 -45.55 -7.28 26.00
C ALA A 34 -46.50 -8.38 26.50
N PHE A 35 -46.78 -9.43 25.71
CA PHE A 35 -47.78 -10.46 26.05
C PHE A 35 -47.22 -11.85 26.43
N THR A 36 -45.90 -12.04 26.54
CA THR A 36 -45.30 -13.32 26.95
C THR A 36 -44.78 -13.38 28.39
N LEU A 37 -45.07 -12.38 29.23
CA LEU A 37 -44.74 -12.39 30.66
C LEU A 37 -45.96 -12.05 31.52
N ALA A 38 -46.93 -12.98 31.63
CA ALA A 38 -47.83 -13.07 32.79
C ALA A 38 -48.75 -14.32 32.74
N TRP A 39 -48.51 -15.22 33.69
CA TRP A 39 -49.47 -16.11 34.38
C TRP A 39 -49.86 -17.48 33.78
N ALA A 40 -49.18 -18.51 34.30
CA ALA A 40 -49.83 -19.57 35.07
C ALA A 40 -48.94 -20.03 36.24
N SER A 41 -49.29 -19.64 37.46
CA SER A 41 -48.75 -20.17 38.75
C SER A 41 -49.68 -21.29 39.29
N PRO A 42 -49.41 -21.99 40.42
CA PRO A 42 -49.59 -21.35 41.73
C PRO A 42 -48.75 -21.85 42.95
N MET A 43 -48.76 -20.96 43.96
CA MET A 43 -48.66 -21.15 45.42
C MET A 43 -47.30 -20.95 46.14
N GLY A 44 -47.25 -19.88 46.96
CA GLY A 44 -46.78 -20.03 48.35
C GLY A 44 -45.81 -19.00 48.97
N GLY A 45 -46.23 -17.74 49.14
CA GLY A 45 -46.02 -16.98 50.40
C GLY A 45 -44.66 -16.34 50.74
N GLY A 46 -44.63 -14.99 50.71
CA GLY A 46 -44.40 -14.19 51.92
C GLY A 46 -43.17 -13.27 52.01
N PHE A 47 -43.41 -11.95 51.80
CA PHE A 47 -42.81 -10.75 52.45
C PHE A 47 -41.28 -10.50 52.35
N SER A 48 -40.73 -9.29 52.15
CA SER A 48 -41.23 -7.91 52.13
C SER A 48 -40.20 -6.96 51.47
N GLN A 49 -40.71 -5.97 50.70
CA GLN A 49 -40.40 -4.51 50.65
C GLN A 49 -38.98 -4.00 51.01
N ALA A 50 -38.47 -2.87 50.50
CA ALA A 50 -38.77 -1.93 49.41
C ALA A 50 -37.74 -0.78 49.56
N ALA A 51 -37.44 -0.10 48.44
CA ALA A 51 -37.09 1.33 48.35
C ALA A 51 -35.80 1.83 49.05
N ALA A 52 -35.09 2.86 48.61
CA ALA A 52 -35.03 3.68 47.40
C ALA A 52 -33.88 4.69 47.66
N LEU A 53 -33.47 5.38 46.59
CA LEU A 53 -32.82 6.71 46.59
C LEU A 53 -31.36 6.80 47.05
N GLY A 54 -30.47 6.89 46.06
CA GLY A 54 -30.00 8.21 45.64
C GLY A 54 -28.69 8.75 46.24
N VAL A 55 -27.86 9.26 45.32
CA VAL A 55 -27.26 10.61 45.38
C VAL A 55 -25.90 10.75 46.11
N VAL A 56 -24.85 10.83 45.27
CA VAL A 56 -23.88 11.96 45.16
C VAL A 56 -22.50 11.90 45.86
N THR A 57 -21.51 12.27 45.02
CA THR A 57 -20.15 12.81 45.28
C THR A 57 -19.14 11.94 45.99
N ALA A 58 -17.83 12.15 45.87
CA ALA A 58 -16.91 12.75 44.91
C ALA A 58 -15.53 12.60 45.59
N ASP A 59 -14.50 12.43 44.76
CA ASP A 59 -13.12 12.83 44.96
C ASP A 59 -12.18 12.22 46.02
N ALA A 60 -10.95 12.05 45.50
CA ALA A 60 -9.64 12.18 46.13
C ALA A 60 -9.06 10.99 46.93
N VAL A 61 -8.25 10.15 46.27
CA VAL A 61 -6.76 10.22 46.18
C VAL A 61 -6.04 10.93 47.37
N PRO A 62 -4.80 10.57 47.83
CA PRO A 62 -3.87 9.47 47.52
C PRO A 62 -3.16 8.82 48.76
N MET A 63 -2.15 7.97 48.46
CA MET A 63 -0.90 7.69 49.22
C MET A 63 -0.96 6.62 50.31
N SER A 64 0.06 5.78 50.54
CA SER A 64 1.37 5.56 49.91
C SER A 64 2.04 4.37 50.61
N ASP A 65 2.90 3.66 49.88
CA ASP A 65 4.22 3.13 50.24
C ASP A 65 4.49 2.23 51.45
N GLY A 66 5.39 1.29 51.18
CA GLY A 66 6.33 0.70 52.13
C GLY A 66 6.42 -0.81 51.99
N ALA A 67 7.31 -1.34 51.14
CA ALA A 67 8.69 -1.75 51.50
C ALA A 67 8.70 -2.98 52.44
N ALA A 68 9.57 -3.98 52.34
CA ALA A 68 10.66 -4.40 51.46
C ALA A 68 11.11 -5.78 51.99
N SER A 69 12.10 -6.39 51.31
CA SER A 69 12.94 -7.53 51.72
C SER A 69 12.27 -8.92 51.71
N GLY A 70 12.88 -9.98 51.19
CA GLY A 70 14.27 -10.22 50.80
C GLY A 70 14.77 -11.53 51.42
N GLU A 71 15.60 -12.27 50.68
CA GLU A 71 16.40 -13.45 51.08
C GLU A 71 15.64 -14.79 51.21
N GLY A 72 16.15 -15.95 50.76
CA GLY A 72 17.43 -16.30 50.12
C GLY A 72 17.62 -17.84 50.16
N GLN A 73 18.37 -18.38 49.17
CA GLN A 73 19.17 -19.64 49.19
C GLN A 73 18.45 -20.99 49.50
N ALA A 74 18.88 -22.18 49.11
CA ALA A 74 19.83 -22.73 48.14
C ALA A 74 19.66 -24.27 48.17
N ALA A 75 20.00 -24.93 47.05
CA ALA A 75 20.65 -26.24 46.91
C ALA A 75 20.08 -27.54 47.57
N SER A 76 19.76 -28.49 46.67
CA SER A 76 20.03 -29.95 46.61
C SER A 76 20.19 -30.80 47.88
N LYS A 77 19.65 -32.04 47.92
CA LYS A 77 20.29 -33.28 47.37
C LYS A 77 19.54 -34.58 47.74
N THR A 78 19.64 -35.57 46.83
CA THR A 78 19.62 -37.05 47.00
C THR A 78 18.30 -37.74 47.39
N VAL A 79 17.91 -38.89 46.81
CA VAL A 79 18.50 -40.25 47.03
C VAL A 79 17.90 -41.29 46.02
N LEU A 80 18.78 -42.17 45.45
CA LEU A 80 18.70 -43.64 45.11
C LEU A 80 17.38 -44.28 44.56
N ASP A 81 17.31 -45.38 43.80
CA ASP A 81 18.26 -46.37 43.26
C ASP A 81 17.58 -47.21 42.15
N ALA A 82 18.45 -47.76 41.29
CA ALA A 82 18.49 -48.99 40.48
C ALA A 82 17.27 -49.88 40.07
N ALA A 83 17.47 -50.45 38.86
CA ALA A 83 17.20 -51.82 38.36
C ALA A 83 15.81 -52.14 37.75
N ALA A 84 15.72 -52.34 36.42
CA ALA A 84 15.86 -53.60 35.66
C ALA A 84 14.52 -54.38 35.61
N GLU A 85 14.05 -55.06 34.57
CA GLU A 85 14.50 -55.42 33.22
C GLU A 85 13.25 -56.06 32.54
N SER A 86 13.28 -56.21 31.21
CA SER A 86 12.44 -57.15 30.41
C SER A 86 10.95 -56.80 30.21
N GLU A 87 10.27 -57.23 29.16
CA GLU A 87 10.57 -57.54 27.76
C GLU A 87 9.20 -57.56 27.06
N ALA A 88 9.20 -57.43 25.74
CA ALA A 88 8.04 -57.46 24.87
C ALA A 88 7.25 -58.78 24.90
N SER A 89 5.96 -58.76 24.53
CA SER A 89 5.42 -59.51 23.36
C SER A 89 3.88 -59.58 23.34
N ASP A 90 3.36 -59.34 22.13
CA ASP A 90 2.33 -60.07 21.38
C ASP A 90 1.03 -60.61 22.03
N ALA A 91 -0.06 -60.16 21.39
CA ALA A 91 -1.14 -60.95 20.79
C ALA A 91 -2.33 -61.47 21.63
N ALA A 92 -3.50 -61.26 21.00
CA ALA A 92 -4.69 -62.13 20.89
C ALA A 92 -5.75 -62.14 22.01
N ASN A 93 -6.88 -61.48 21.68
CA ASN A 93 -8.20 -62.06 21.39
C ASN A 93 -9.10 -62.69 22.50
N ALA A 94 -10.40 -62.38 22.36
CA ALA A 94 -11.62 -63.01 22.93
C ALA A 94 -11.86 -62.85 24.44
N GLY A 95 -12.92 -62.15 24.90
CA GLY A 95 -14.35 -62.51 24.89
C GLY A 95 -14.81 -62.54 26.37
N ALA A 96 -16.04 -62.26 26.82
CA ALA A 96 -17.34 -62.13 26.20
C ALA A 96 -18.38 -61.68 27.28
N PHE A 97 -19.62 -61.39 26.81
CA PHE A 97 -20.92 -61.29 27.51
C PHE A 97 -21.14 -60.06 28.43
N GLU A 98 -22.30 -59.39 28.46
CA GLU A 98 -23.68 -59.84 28.24
C GLU A 98 -24.66 -58.67 27.92
N GLN A 99 -25.87 -59.05 27.52
CA GLN A 99 -27.09 -58.31 27.12
C GLN A 99 -27.54 -57.23 28.16
N ALA A 100 -28.46 -56.28 27.92
CA ALA A 100 -29.69 -56.27 27.12
C ALA A 100 -30.29 -54.82 27.05
N ALA A 101 -31.09 -54.56 25.99
CA ALA A 101 -32.44 -53.92 25.94
C ALA A 101 -32.76 -52.68 26.82
N ALA A 102 -33.59 -51.70 26.47
CA ALA A 102 -34.60 -51.40 25.44
C ALA A 102 -35.09 -49.96 25.77
N ASP A 103 -35.26 -49.04 24.82
CA ASP A 103 -36.49 -48.70 24.07
C ASP A 103 -37.23 -47.44 24.59
N VAL A 104 -37.96 -46.81 23.66
CA VAL A 104 -39.08 -45.86 23.76
C VAL A 104 -38.81 -44.37 23.43
N GLY A 105 -39.03 -44.05 22.13
CA GLY A 105 -40.02 -43.06 21.62
C GLY A 105 -39.66 -41.57 21.68
N ARG A 106 -40.19 -40.66 20.85
CA ARG A 106 -41.03 -40.63 19.64
C ARG A 106 -41.17 -39.14 19.27
N ALA A 107 -41.14 -38.78 17.97
CA ALA A 107 -42.03 -37.82 17.28
C ALA A 107 -41.35 -37.05 16.15
N GLU A 108 -41.98 -37.08 14.98
CA GLU A 108 -41.65 -36.39 13.73
C GLU A 108 -42.06 -34.91 13.75
N PRO A 109 -41.66 -34.13 12.71
CA PRO A 109 -42.74 -33.57 11.89
C PRO A 109 -42.53 -33.70 10.37
N GLU A 110 -43.67 -33.72 9.69
CA GLU A 110 -43.91 -33.73 8.24
C GLU A 110 -43.44 -32.43 7.55
N VAL A 111 -43.07 -32.53 6.27
CA VAL A 111 -42.91 -31.36 5.37
C VAL A 111 -43.76 -31.59 4.12
N GLU A 112 -44.71 -30.69 3.89
CA GLU A 112 -45.58 -30.61 2.72
C GLU A 112 -44.81 -30.15 1.46
N GLU A 113 -45.18 -30.72 0.31
CA GLU A 113 -44.83 -30.21 -1.02
C GLU A 113 -45.58 -28.89 -1.29
N SER A 114 -44.87 -27.85 -1.77
CA SER A 114 -45.49 -26.78 -2.55
C SER A 114 -44.63 -26.41 -3.75
N SER A 115 -45.25 -26.40 -4.92
CA SER A 115 -44.72 -26.05 -6.23
C SER A 115 -44.67 -24.53 -6.42
N ALA A 116 -43.49 -23.97 -6.73
CA ALA A 116 -43.34 -22.60 -7.24
C ALA A 116 -42.63 -22.63 -8.61
N GLU A 117 -43.18 -21.91 -9.58
CA GLU A 117 -42.60 -21.73 -10.93
C GLU A 117 -41.31 -20.87 -10.89
N PRO A 118 -40.34 -21.04 -11.82
CA PRO A 118 -39.13 -20.24 -11.83
C PRO A 118 -39.36 -18.85 -12.45
N ALA A 119 -38.68 -17.87 -11.87
CA ALA A 119 -38.70 -16.46 -12.24
C ALA A 119 -38.12 -16.18 -13.64
N SER A 120 -38.46 -15.02 -14.20
CA SER A 120 -38.17 -14.61 -15.57
C SER A 120 -36.67 -14.41 -15.86
N GLY A 121 -36.23 -14.71 -17.10
CA GLY A 121 -34.82 -14.78 -17.51
C GLY A 121 -33.97 -13.51 -17.44
N ALA A 122 -34.47 -12.38 -16.94
CA ALA A 122 -33.67 -11.19 -16.66
C ALA A 122 -33.02 -11.23 -15.26
N GLU A 123 -33.72 -11.80 -14.28
CA GLU A 123 -33.19 -11.98 -12.91
C GLU A 123 -32.09 -13.05 -12.86
N ALA A 124 -32.18 -14.07 -13.71
CA ALA A 124 -31.17 -15.14 -13.79
C ALA A 124 -29.85 -14.71 -14.46
N VAL A 125 -29.85 -13.65 -15.28
CA VAL A 125 -28.64 -13.12 -15.96
C VAL A 125 -27.88 -12.15 -15.04
N LEU A 126 -28.62 -11.32 -14.27
CA LEU A 126 -28.04 -10.50 -13.20
C LEU A 126 -27.38 -11.40 -12.16
N ALA A 127 -28.10 -12.41 -11.65
CA ALA A 127 -27.57 -13.35 -10.65
C ALA A 127 -26.34 -14.16 -11.12
N GLN A 128 -26.16 -14.38 -12.43
CA GLN A 128 -24.97 -15.05 -12.97
C GLN A 128 -23.77 -14.11 -13.12
N THR A 129 -24.02 -12.83 -13.40
CA THR A 129 -22.97 -11.79 -13.47
C THR A 129 -22.45 -11.49 -12.07
N ASP A 130 -23.37 -11.35 -11.10
CA ASP A 130 -23.06 -11.15 -9.68
C ASP A 130 -22.25 -12.34 -9.13
N ALA A 131 -22.55 -13.58 -9.56
CA ALA A 131 -21.80 -14.77 -9.16
C ALA A 131 -20.38 -14.84 -9.76
N ASP A 132 -20.18 -14.37 -10.99
CA ASP A 132 -18.87 -14.36 -11.66
C ASP A 132 -17.97 -13.25 -11.10
N GLU A 133 -18.53 -12.08 -10.77
CA GLU A 133 -17.82 -10.99 -10.05
C GLU A 133 -17.45 -11.41 -8.63
N ALA A 134 -18.37 -12.01 -7.88
CA ALA A 134 -18.09 -12.56 -6.56
C ALA A 134 -17.00 -13.65 -6.60
N GLN A 135 -16.98 -14.49 -7.64
CA GLN A 135 -15.90 -15.46 -7.80
C GLN A 135 -14.54 -14.78 -8.06
N ARG A 136 -14.49 -13.77 -8.94
CA ARG A 136 -13.25 -13.03 -9.20
C ARG A 136 -12.75 -12.29 -7.97
N ALA A 137 -13.66 -11.68 -7.22
CA ALA A 137 -13.38 -11.01 -5.96
C ALA A 137 -12.83 -12.00 -4.91
N ALA A 138 -13.42 -13.20 -4.82
CA ALA A 138 -12.90 -14.27 -3.97
C ALA A 138 -11.51 -14.78 -4.40
N GLU A 139 -11.23 -14.85 -5.71
CA GLU A 139 -9.91 -15.23 -6.23
C GLU A 139 -8.84 -14.17 -5.93
N GLU A 140 -9.16 -12.89 -6.10
CA GLU A 140 -8.25 -11.78 -5.75
C GLU A 140 -7.94 -11.76 -4.26
N ARG A 141 -8.95 -11.91 -3.39
CA ARG A 141 -8.75 -11.98 -1.93
C ARG A 141 -8.02 -13.24 -1.46
N ALA A 142 -8.01 -14.29 -2.27
CA ALA A 142 -7.25 -15.51 -2.00
C ALA A 142 -5.80 -15.45 -2.52
N THR A 143 -5.41 -14.34 -3.18
CA THR A 143 -4.05 -14.13 -3.69
C THR A 143 -3.20 -13.49 -2.59
N ASP A 144 -1.95 -13.90 -2.45
CA ASP A 144 -1.06 -13.37 -1.42
C ASP A 144 -0.57 -11.95 -1.76
N VAL A 145 -0.31 -11.15 -0.73
CA VAL A 145 0.21 -9.77 -0.82
C VAL A 145 1.46 -9.66 -1.69
N ASP A 146 2.34 -10.66 -1.66
CA ASP A 146 3.58 -10.67 -2.44
C ASP A 146 3.34 -10.70 -3.97
N GLU A 147 2.22 -11.27 -4.41
CA GLU A 147 1.86 -11.30 -5.84
C GLU A 147 1.12 -10.02 -6.27
N LEU A 148 0.31 -9.43 -5.38
CA LEU A 148 -0.50 -8.24 -5.69
C LEU A 148 0.24 -6.91 -5.46
N GLY A 149 1.14 -6.87 -4.48
CA GLY A 149 1.80 -5.63 -4.02
C GLY A 149 0.92 -4.73 -3.14
N TYR A 150 -0.32 -5.15 -2.84
CA TYR A 150 -1.27 -4.47 -1.97
C TYR A 150 -2.02 -5.49 -1.09
N VAL A 151 -2.66 -5.03 -0.03
CA VAL A 151 -3.47 -5.87 0.86
C VAL A 151 -4.74 -6.33 0.13
N PRO A 152 -4.95 -7.65 -0.07
CA PRO A 152 -6.14 -8.14 -0.74
C PRO A 152 -7.40 -7.76 0.03
N GLY A 153 -8.39 -7.18 -0.66
CA GLY A 153 -9.65 -6.82 -0.03
C GLY A 153 -9.69 -5.43 0.61
N GLU A 154 -8.63 -4.63 0.52
CA GLU A 154 -8.56 -3.30 1.12
C GLU A 154 -8.25 -2.22 0.09
N ILE A 155 -8.94 -1.09 0.21
CA ILE A 155 -8.58 0.15 -0.49
C ILE A 155 -8.30 1.27 0.51
N VAL A 156 -7.50 2.24 0.10
CA VAL A 156 -7.34 3.52 0.79
C VAL A 156 -8.20 4.56 0.09
N VAL A 157 -8.97 5.30 0.88
CA VAL A 157 -9.79 6.44 0.43
C VAL A 157 -9.27 7.68 1.15
N ILE A 158 -8.91 8.72 0.39
CA ILE A 158 -8.60 10.05 0.90
C ILE A 158 -9.76 10.96 0.51
N TYR A 159 -10.36 11.62 1.49
CA TYR A 159 -11.52 12.49 1.32
C TYR A 159 -11.12 13.92 1.01
N GLU A 160 -12.03 14.69 0.41
CA GLU A 160 -11.88 16.14 0.29
C GLU A 160 -11.95 16.80 1.68
N GLU A 161 -11.25 17.92 1.86
CA GLU A 161 -11.14 18.62 3.16
C GLU A 161 -12.50 19.07 3.72
N ASP A 162 -13.50 19.28 2.87
CA ASP A 162 -14.86 19.70 3.24
C ASP A 162 -15.87 18.54 3.34
N ALA A 163 -15.44 17.30 3.12
CA ALA A 163 -16.28 16.12 3.24
C ALA A 163 -16.80 15.94 4.67
N SER A 164 -18.12 15.88 4.83
CA SER A 164 -18.74 15.63 6.12
C SER A 164 -18.58 14.17 6.55
N VAL A 165 -18.59 13.91 7.86
CA VAL A 165 -18.58 12.55 8.43
C VAL A 165 -19.69 11.67 7.83
N SER A 166 -20.86 12.25 7.51
CA SER A 166 -21.94 11.54 6.82
C SER A 166 -21.58 11.15 5.39
N GLU A 167 -20.95 12.04 4.62
CA GLU A 167 -20.53 11.73 3.25
C GLU A 167 -19.42 10.68 3.25
N GLN A 168 -18.49 10.73 4.20
CA GLN A 168 -17.46 9.69 4.39
C GLN A 168 -18.10 8.32 4.72
N SER A 169 -19.12 8.31 5.58
CA SER A 169 -19.86 7.09 5.92
C SER A 169 -20.66 6.55 4.73
N ASP A 170 -21.26 7.42 3.91
CA ASP A 170 -21.98 7.04 2.69
C ASP A 170 -21.05 6.40 1.65
N VAL A 171 -19.83 6.93 1.48
CA VAL A 171 -18.79 6.31 0.64
C VAL A 171 -18.47 4.92 1.16
N ALA A 172 -18.11 4.77 2.44
CA ALA A 172 -17.78 3.47 3.03
C ALA A 172 -18.93 2.45 2.92
N ALA A 173 -20.18 2.88 3.10
CA ALA A 173 -21.35 2.02 2.95
C ALA A 173 -21.61 1.58 1.49
N THR A 174 -21.10 2.31 0.50
CA THR A 174 -21.27 1.99 -0.92
C THR A 174 -20.32 0.89 -1.38
N ILE A 175 -19.16 0.74 -0.74
CA ILE A 175 -18.08 -0.19 -1.14
C ILE A 175 -17.72 -1.25 -0.09
N GLY A 176 -18.16 -1.10 1.16
CA GLY A 176 -17.86 -1.99 2.30
C GLY A 176 -19.06 -2.70 2.93
N THR A 177 -18.84 -3.51 3.96
CA THR A 177 -19.84 -4.46 4.51
C THR A 177 -21.10 -3.81 5.11
N GLU A 178 -22.26 -4.50 5.04
CA GLU A 178 -23.49 -4.15 5.77
C GLU A 178 -23.26 -4.22 7.30
N GLY A 179 -22.76 -3.12 7.86
CA GLY A 179 -22.61 -2.89 9.29
C GLY A 179 -22.09 -1.47 9.47
N GLU A 180 -22.72 -0.66 10.33
CA GLU A 180 -22.44 0.78 10.39
C GLU A 180 -20.94 1.06 10.52
N PRO A 181 -20.27 1.56 9.45
CA PRO A 181 -18.91 1.98 9.58
C PRO A 181 -18.97 3.35 10.26
N GLU A 182 -18.60 3.40 11.54
CA GLU A 182 -18.14 4.64 12.14
C GLU A 182 -16.81 4.96 11.43
N PRO A 183 -16.76 5.94 10.49
CA PRO A 183 -15.52 6.23 9.78
C PRO A 183 -14.44 6.51 10.82
N ALA A 184 -13.29 5.87 10.67
CA ALA A 184 -12.14 6.19 11.49
C ALA A 184 -11.77 7.65 11.24
N SER A 185 -12.15 8.52 12.18
CA SER A 185 -11.67 9.89 12.15
C SER A 185 -10.17 9.84 12.44
N PHE A 186 -9.37 10.13 11.42
CA PHE A 186 -8.07 10.74 11.66
C PHE A 186 -8.30 11.93 12.60
N GLU A 187 -7.36 12.21 13.51
CA GLU A 187 -7.35 13.51 14.19
C GLU A 187 -7.17 14.68 13.18
N THR A 188 -6.87 14.37 11.91
CA THR A 188 -6.85 15.27 10.75
C THR A 188 -7.89 14.95 9.66
N GLY A 189 -8.90 14.09 9.87
CA GLY A 189 -10.11 13.98 9.03
C GLY A 189 -10.05 13.36 7.61
N ASP A 190 -8.88 13.18 6.98
CA ASP A 190 -8.85 13.12 5.50
C ASP A 190 -8.60 11.73 4.86
N ALA A 191 -8.36 10.63 5.59
CA ALA A 191 -8.09 9.32 4.97
C ALA A 191 -8.61 8.11 5.77
N ALA A 192 -9.02 7.04 5.09
CA ALA A 192 -9.52 5.79 5.67
C ALA A 192 -9.08 4.56 4.86
N VAL A 193 -8.93 3.40 5.53
CA VAL A 193 -8.97 2.09 4.88
C VAL A 193 -10.42 1.63 4.83
N VAL A 194 -10.84 1.11 3.69
CA VAL A 194 -12.16 0.52 3.52
C VAL A 194 -12.01 -0.94 3.09
N ASP A 195 -12.53 -1.83 3.93
CA ASP A 195 -12.69 -3.25 3.63
C ASP A 195 -13.78 -3.41 2.56
N ILE A 196 -13.46 -4.11 1.47
CA ILE A 196 -14.41 -4.28 0.36
C ILE A 196 -15.39 -5.42 0.63
N VAL A 197 -16.66 -5.26 0.23
CA VAL A 197 -17.66 -6.35 0.33
C VAL A 197 -17.23 -7.57 -0.47
N ASP A 198 -17.53 -8.77 0.05
CA ASP A 198 -17.16 -10.07 -0.54
C ASP A 198 -17.46 -10.22 -2.04
N GLU A 199 -18.41 -9.43 -2.56
CA GLU A 199 -18.94 -9.54 -3.90
C GLU A 199 -18.23 -8.64 -4.95
N ILE A 200 -17.40 -7.67 -4.55
CA ILE A 200 -16.72 -6.73 -5.49
C ILE A 200 -15.18 -6.83 -5.46
N THR A 201 -14.53 -6.61 -6.60
CA THR A 201 -13.05 -6.59 -6.71
C THR A 201 -12.45 -5.29 -6.18
N VAL A 202 -11.14 -5.26 -5.88
CA VAL A 202 -10.43 -4.04 -5.44
C VAL A 202 -10.55 -2.94 -6.50
N ASP A 203 -10.33 -3.28 -7.78
CA ASP A 203 -10.49 -2.35 -8.91
C ASP A 203 -11.90 -1.73 -8.94
N THR A 204 -12.93 -2.56 -8.76
CA THR A 204 -14.33 -2.09 -8.73
C THR A 204 -14.60 -1.17 -7.56
N ALA A 205 -14.05 -1.48 -6.38
CA ALA A 205 -14.18 -0.64 -5.19
C ALA A 205 -13.48 0.71 -5.38
N VAL A 206 -12.27 0.73 -5.96
CA VAL A 206 -11.54 1.96 -6.30
C VAL A 206 -12.33 2.81 -7.30
N GLU A 207 -12.87 2.20 -8.36
CA GLU A 207 -13.69 2.92 -9.35
C GLU A 207 -14.95 3.52 -8.73
N ALA A 208 -15.63 2.76 -7.84
CA ALA A 208 -16.82 3.22 -7.15
C ALA A 208 -16.51 4.37 -6.17
N ALA A 209 -15.48 4.23 -5.34
CA ALA A 209 -15.04 5.28 -4.42
C ALA A 209 -14.64 6.56 -5.18
N SER A 210 -13.89 6.42 -6.27
CA SER A 210 -13.42 7.55 -7.09
C SER A 210 -14.55 8.30 -7.81
N ALA A 211 -15.76 7.73 -7.86
CA ALA A 211 -16.92 8.38 -8.46
C ALA A 211 -17.69 9.27 -7.48
N GLU A 212 -17.40 9.19 -6.18
CA GLU A 212 -18.07 9.95 -5.14
C GLU A 212 -17.45 11.35 -4.99
N ASP A 213 -18.29 12.39 -4.96
CA ASP A 213 -17.85 13.80 -4.91
C ASP A 213 -17.04 14.13 -3.64
N ALA A 214 -17.19 13.32 -2.57
CA ALA A 214 -16.48 13.49 -1.30
C ALA A 214 -15.07 12.87 -1.30
N VAL A 215 -14.70 12.12 -2.35
CA VAL A 215 -13.43 11.40 -2.45
C VAL A 215 -12.44 12.15 -3.32
N LYS A 216 -11.28 12.46 -2.74
CA LYS A 216 -10.15 13.10 -3.43
C LYS A 216 -9.27 12.06 -4.13
N TYR A 217 -8.97 10.96 -3.44
CA TYR A 217 -8.18 9.85 -3.98
C TYR A 217 -8.74 8.52 -3.51
N ALA A 218 -8.74 7.51 -4.38
CA ALA A 218 -8.94 6.12 -3.99
C ALA A 218 -7.97 5.22 -4.75
N PHE A 219 -7.37 4.25 -4.05
CA PHE A 219 -6.39 3.32 -4.62
C PHE A 219 -6.25 2.06 -3.74
N PRO A 220 -5.69 0.94 -4.25
CA PRO A 220 -5.40 -0.24 -3.44
C PRO A 220 -4.50 0.08 -2.25
N ASN A 221 -4.65 -0.64 -1.13
CA ASN A 221 -3.78 -0.44 0.04
C ASN A 221 -2.38 -1.07 -0.18
N TYR A 222 -1.53 -0.39 -0.95
CA TYR A 222 -0.18 -0.87 -1.31
C TYR A 222 0.71 -1.13 -0.09
N VAL A 223 1.54 -2.16 -0.20
CA VAL A 223 2.41 -2.64 0.88
C VAL A 223 3.87 -2.28 0.58
N ALA A 224 4.47 -1.53 1.50
CA ALA A 224 5.87 -1.18 1.55
C ALA A 224 6.67 -2.13 2.45
N LYS A 225 7.89 -2.42 2.01
CA LYS A 225 8.83 -3.31 2.71
C LYS A 225 10.06 -2.53 3.16
N SER A 226 10.76 -3.02 4.18
CA SER A 226 12.11 -2.56 4.49
C SER A 226 13.05 -2.98 3.36
N PHE A 227 14.00 -2.10 3.01
CA PHE A 227 15.01 -2.40 1.99
C PHE A 227 16.32 -2.86 2.66
N ASP A 228 16.33 -4.09 3.19
CA ASP A 228 17.50 -4.69 3.80
C ASP A 228 17.77 -6.14 3.35
N GLU A 229 19.05 -6.51 3.36
CA GLU A 229 19.45 -7.91 3.48
C GLU A 229 20.42 -8.07 4.66
N PRO A 230 20.15 -8.99 5.61
CA PRO A 230 21.13 -9.34 6.63
C PRO A 230 22.33 -10.01 5.94
N VAL A 231 23.50 -9.38 6.04
CA VAL A 231 24.73 -9.99 5.52
C VAL A 231 25.01 -11.24 6.37
N ALA A 232 25.12 -12.42 5.74
CA ALA A 232 25.32 -13.73 6.38
C ALA A 232 26.59 -13.87 7.26
N SER A 233 27.33 -12.79 7.49
CA SER A 233 28.41 -12.69 8.46
C SER A 233 28.10 -11.59 9.48
N ALA A 234 27.13 -11.81 10.36
CA ALA A 234 27.06 -11.09 11.62
C ALA A 234 28.38 -11.33 12.36
N GLN A 235 29.35 -10.41 12.25
CA GLN A 235 30.52 -10.42 13.12
C GLN A 235 30.05 -9.98 14.50
N SER A 236 29.77 -10.97 15.34
CA SER A 236 29.45 -10.76 16.74
C SER A 236 30.67 -10.19 17.46
N SER A 237 30.58 -8.95 17.91
CA SER A 237 31.44 -8.47 19.01
C SER A 237 30.54 -8.20 20.21
N ALA A 238 30.54 -9.12 21.17
CA ALA A 238 30.04 -8.82 22.51
C ALA A 238 31.04 -7.85 23.15
N ALA A 239 30.76 -6.55 23.09
CA ALA A 239 31.58 -5.56 23.80
C ALA A 239 31.43 -5.80 25.31
N SER A 240 32.56 -5.83 26.02
CA SER A 240 32.58 -5.96 27.47
C SER A 240 32.03 -4.69 28.13
N PRO A 241 31.34 -4.78 29.28
CA PRO A 241 30.67 -3.65 29.95
C PRO A 241 31.61 -2.61 30.58
N LEU A 242 32.85 -2.50 30.12
CA LEU A 242 33.92 -1.68 30.73
C LEU A 242 34.83 -0.94 29.73
N ALA A 243 34.43 -0.82 28.46
CA ALA A 243 35.19 -0.02 27.48
C ALA A 243 35.07 1.49 27.82
N THR A 244 36.19 2.20 27.86
CA THR A 244 36.23 3.65 28.10
C THR A 244 36.53 4.37 26.79
N GLY A 245 35.51 5.00 26.18
CA GLY A 245 35.59 5.66 24.87
C GLY A 245 34.93 4.87 23.73
N ASP A 246 34.79 5.45 22.53
CA ASP A 246 34.00 4.87 21.42
C ASP A 246 34.80 3.82 20.61
N GLU A 247 35.22 2.74 21.26
CA GLU A 247 36.13 1.73 20.71
C GLU A 247 35.58 1.04 19.43
N LEU A 248 34.26 0.90 19.31
CA LEU A 248 33.62 0.29 18.14
C LEU A 248 33.51 1.23 16.93
N ALA A 249 33.67 2.55 17.12
CA ALA A 249 33.62 3.53 16.02
C ALA A 249 34.70 3.30 14.96
N SER A 250 35.79 2.61 15.33
CA SER A 250 36.85 2.19 14.40
C SER A 250 36.36 1.25 13.28
N GLN A 251 35.21 0.56 13.48
CA GLN A 251 34.58 -0.30 12.48
C GLN A 251 33.63 0.46 11.54
N GLN A 252 33.27 1.70 11.89
CA GLN A 252 32.32 2.54 11.15
C GLN A 252 33.02 3.38 10.09
N TRP A 253 33.55 2.71 9.07
CA TRP A 253 34.29 3.35 7.96
C TRP A 253 33.52 4.51 7.30
N TYR A 254 32.19 4.45 7.33
CA TYR A 254 31.30 5.44 6.72
C TYR A 254 31.35 6.80 7.41
N LEU A 255 31.66 6.88 8.72
CA LEU A 255 31.80 8.16 9.43
C LEU A 255 32.91 9.03 8.82
N SER A 256 34.04 8.41 8.49
CA SER A 256 35.14 9.07 7.80
C SER A 256 34.84 9.33 6.32
N ALA A 257 34.08 8.44 5.67
CA ALA A 257 33.68 8.63 4.28
C ALA A 257 32.87 9.91 4.07
N VAL A 258 31.92 10.18 4.98
CA VAL A 258 31.04 11.36 4.90
C VAL A 258 31.56 12.56 5.67
N LYS A 259 32.78 12.50 6.22
CA LYS A 259 33.41 13.62 6.95
C LYS A 259 32.62 14.08 8.19
N ALA A 260 32.01 13.13 8.92
CA ALA A 260 31.22 13.43 10.11
C ALA A 260 32.07 14.07 11.25
N PRO A 261 33.29 13.58 11.58
CA PRO A 261 34.11 14.20 12.63
C PRO A 261 34.50 15.65 12.35
N GLU A 262 34.78 15.97 11.09
CA GLU A 262 35.08 17.34 10.64
C GLU A 262 33.84 18.23 10.76
N ALA A 263 32.65 17.73 10.39
CA ALA A 263 31.38 18.43 10.61
C ALA A 263 31.11 18.73 12.10
N TRP A 264 31.32 17.76 12.99
CA TRP A 264 31.16 17.97 14.44
C TRP A 264 32.10 19.05 14.97
N SER A 265 33.35 19.07 14.48
CA SER A 265 34.35 20.06 14.85
C SER A 265 33.95 21.47 14.43
N LEU A 266 33.31 21.61 13.27
CA LEU A 266 32.75 22.88 12.82
C LEU A 266 31.61 23.34 13.73
N LEU A 267 30.66 22.47 14.06
CA LEU A 267 29.52 22.81 14.92
C LEU A 267 29.96 23.17 16.35
N ALA A 268 30.96 22.46 16.88
CA ALA A 268 31.46 22.65 18.25
C ALA A 268 32.36 23.89 18.44
N ALA A 269 32.55 24.73 17.41
CA ALA A 269 33.34 25.93 17.52
C ALA A 269 32.80 26.89 18.60
N PRO A 270 33.66 27.58 19.37
CA PRO A 270 33.24 28.47 20.46
C PRO A 270 32.24 29.54 20.03
N GLY A 271 31.29 29.86 20.91
CA GLY A 271 30.30 30.93 20.67
C GLY A 271 29.06 30.48 19.89
N ARG A 272 28.94 29.19 19.56
CA ARG A 272 27.74 28.60 18.95
C ARG A 272 26.87 27.90 19.99
N SER A 273 25.57 28.19 19.94
CA SER A 273 24.54 27.38 20.60
C SER A 273 23.81 26.62 19.52
N ILE A 274 23.62 25.32 19.72
CA ILE A 274 22.79 24.50 18.84
C ILE A 274 21.61 23.96 19.62
N GLU A 275 20.45 23.95 19.00
CA GLU A 275 19.28 23.24 19.50
C GLU A 275 19.23 21.86 18.84
N PRO A 276 18.86 20.79 19.56
CA PRO A 276 18.76 19.47 18.97
C PRO A 276 17.74 19.43 17.81
N VAL A 277 18.18 19.00 16.63
CA VAL A 277 17.32 18.79 15.47
C VAL A 277 16.50 17.53 15.70
N LYS A 278 15.18 17.65 15.55
CA LYS A 278 14.25 16.54 15.75
C LYS A 278 14.18 15.70 14.49
N VAL A 279 14.53 14.43 14.60
CA VAL A 279 14.57 13.48 13.47
C VAL A 279 13.56 12.37 13.73
N ALA A 280 12.57 12.22 12.85
CA ALA A 280 11.67 11.08 12.87
C ALA A 280 12.26 9.92 12.05
N VAL A 281 12.14 8.71 12.58
CA VAL A 281 12.50 7.48 11.88
C VAL A 281 11.24 6.64 11.76
N LEU A 282 10.68 6.59 10.55
CA LEU A 282 9.50 5.79 10.22
C LEU A 282 10.00 4.42 9.76
N ASP A 283 9.90 3.44 10.63
CA ASP A 283 10.55 2.15 10.47
C ASP A 283 9.85 1.08 11.33
N THR A 284 10.50 -0.03 11.61
CA THR A 284 10.00 -1.14 12.45
C THR A 284 9.99 -0.81 13.94
N GLY A 285 10.06 0.45 14.35
CA GLY A 285 10.38 0.82 15.73
C GLY A 285 11.86 0.67 16.06
N ALA A 286 12.22 0.75 17.34
CA ALA A 286 13.62 0.68 17.76
C ALA A 286 13.76 0.19 19.20
N SER A 287 14.88 -0.46 19.50
CA SER A 287 15.21 -0.96 20.82
C SER A 287 15.50 0.19 21.78
N ILE A 288 14.48 0.58 22.53
CA ILE A 288 14.54 1.66 23.52
C ILE A 288 15.44 1.33 24.71
N SER A 289 15.77 0.05 24.91
CA SER A 289 16.68 -0.43 25.96
C SER A 289 18.14 -0.46 25.52
N HIS A 290 18.45 -0.24 24.24
CA HIS A 290 19.82 -0.30 23.73
C HIS A 290 20.71 0.80 24.34
N SER A 291 21.86 0.47 24.92
CA SER A 291 22.73 1.42 25.64
C SER A 291 23.20 2.62 24.82
N ASP A 292 23.36 2.43 23.51
CA ASP A 292 23.75 3.50 22.58
C ASP A 292 22.58 4.33 22.08
N LEU A 293 21.34 3.90 22.34
CA LEU A 293 20.14 4.61 21.90
C LEU A 293 19.39 5.27 23.06
N GLN A 294 19.65 4.82 24.29
CA GLN A 294 19.20 5.50 25.50
C GLN A 294 19.66 6.96 25.49
N ASP A 295 18.73 7.87 25.75
CA ASP A 295 18.85 9.34 25.70
C ASP A 295 18.91 9.95 24.28
N SER A 296 19.25 9.19 23.24
CA SER A 296 19.15 9.65 21.84
C SER A 296 17.71 9.56 21.32
N ILE A 297 16.97 8.54 21.77
CA ILE A 297 15.54 8.38 21.49
C ILE A 297 14.72 9.25 22.47
N ASP A 298 13.91 10.14 21.91
CA ASP A 298 12.93 10.91 22.65
C ASP A 298 11.66 10.09 22.87
N MET A 299 11.59 9.45 24.03
CA MET A 299 10.44 8.62 24.42
C MET A 299 9.12 9.41 24.55
N SER A 300 9.16 10.74 24.64
CA SER A 300 7.93 11.55 24.67
C SER A 300 7.30 11.73 23.29
N ARG A 301 8.08 11.50 22.23
CA ARG A 301 7.67 11.61 20.82
C ARG A 301 7.67 10.28 20.09
N SER A 302 8.35 9.28 20.63
CA SER A 302 8.43 7.96 20.01
C SER A 302 7.17 7.14 20.28
N GLY A 303 6.68 6.45 19.25
CA GLY A 303 5.49 5.63 19.36
C GLY A 303 5.29 4.71 18.17
N GLU A 304 4.15 4.07 18.17
CA GLU A 304 3.76 3.06 17.21
C GLU A 304 2.36 3.33 16.69
N VAL A 305 2.21 3.08 15.40
CA VAL A 305 0.94 3.07 14.70
C VAL A 305 0.28 1.72 14.96
N VAL A 306 -0.75 1.72 15.81
CA VAL A 306 -1.48 0.51 16.21
C VAL A 306 -2.90 0.56 15.68
N TRP A 307 -3.25 -0.46 14.89
CA TRP A 307 -4.63 -0.75 14.50
C TRP A 307 -5.42 -1.25 15.71
N VAL A 308 -6.29 -0.41 16.25
CA VAL A 308 -7.10 -0.72 17.46
C VAL A 308 -8.28 -1.62 17.10
N ASP A 309 -8.78 -1.48 15.88
CA ASP A 309 -9.84 -2.28 15.30
C ASP A 309 -9.62 -2.34 13.78
N MET A 310 -9.17 -3.50 13.29
CA MET A 310 -8.95 -3.74 11.87
C MET A 310 -10.25 -3.59 11.07
N GLN A 311 -11.39 -3.99 11.64
CA GLN A 311 -12.70 -3.96 10.97
C GLN A 311 -13.31 -2.55 10.92
N ALA A 312 -12.84 -1.63 11.77
CA ALA A 312 -13.30 -0.24 11.80
C ALA A 312 -12.26 0.76 11.26
N GLY A 313 -11.13 0.30 10.71
CA GLY A 313 -10.06 1.15 10.18
C GLY A 313 -9.42 2.09 11.21
N LYS A 314 -9.57 1.83 12.52
CA LYS A 314 -9.16 2.76 13.59
C LYS A 314 -7.69 2.62 13.92
N VAL A 315 -6.89 3.55 13.40
CA VAL A 315 -5.47 3.71 13.73
C VAL A 315 -5.31 4.56 14.98
N SER A 316 -4.52 4.09 15.95
CA SER A 316 -4.10 4.87 17.11
C SER A 316 -2.59 5.01 17.16
N PHE A 317 -2.11 6.12 17.72
CA PHE A 317 -0.71 6.27 18.06
C PHE A 317 -0.49 5.94 19.53
N LYS A 318 0.34 4.94 19.82
CA LYS A 318 0.67 4.53 21.19
C LYS A 318 2.15 4.81 21.48
N PRO A 319 2.52 5.28 22.68
CA PRO A 319 3.93 5.46 23.04
C PRO A 319 4.70 4.14 22.96
N LEU A 320 5.96 4.17 22.51
CA LEU A 320 6.82 2.98 22.49
C LEU A 320 7.03 2.46 23.91
N ARG A 321 6.96 1.14 24.08
CA ARG A 321 7.06 0.44 25.37
C ARG A 321 7.78 -0.89 25.21
N GLY A 322 8.18 -1.47 26.33
CA GLY A 322 8.75 -2.82 26.38
C GLY A 322 10.08 -2.90 25.63
N ASP A 323 10.13 -3.76 24.61
CA ASP A 323 11.24 -3.93 23.70
C ASP A 323 11.33 -2.84 22.61
N GLY A 324 10.30 -2.02 22.48
CA GLY A 324 10.20 -0.96 21.48
C GLY A 324 9.64 -1.40 20.14
N TYR A 325 9.01 -2.60 20.10
CA TYR A 325 8.37 -3.20 18.93
C TYR A 325 6.97 -3.70 19.28
N LEU A 326 6.02 -3.64 18.34
CA LEU A 326 4.70 -4.28 18.50
C LEU A 326 4.07 -4.04 19.88
N ASN A 327 4.17 -2.81 20.36
CA ASN A 327 3.68 -2.21 21.58
C ASN A 327 4.17 -2.90 22.86
N GLY A 328 5.37 -3.49 22.81
CA GLY A 328 6.02 -4.13 23.95
C GLY A 328 5.49 -5.53 24.27
N THR A 329 5.00 -6.26 23.26
CA THR A 329 4.46 -7.62 23.42
C THR A 329 5.52 -8.68 23.74
N ASN A 330 6.82 -8.35 23.67
CA ASN A 330 7.97 -9.28 23.76
C ASN A 330 7.96 -10.36 22.66
N GLU A 331 7.10 -10.24 21.65
CA GLU A 331 7.12 -11.06 20.45
C GLU A 331 8.00 -10.34 19.43
N MET A 332 9.33 -10.42 19.57
CA MET A 332 10.21 -9.84 18.55
C MET A 332 9.97 -10.57 17.21
N PRO A 333 9.50 -9.89 16.15
CA PRO A 333 9.50 -10.49 14.82
C PRO A 333 10.96 -10.72 14.38
N PHE A 334 11.18 -11.72 13.53
CA PHE A 334 12.50 -12.11 13.00
C PHE A 334 13.27 -10.94 12.32
N TYR A 335 12.57 -9.83 12.03
CA TYR A 335 13.05 -8.62 11.31
C TYR A 335 13.13 -7.35 12.18
N SER A 336 13.01 -7.45 13.51
CA SER A 336 12.93 -6.28 14.40
C SER A 336 14.22 -5.43 14.49
N THR A 337 15.37 -5.91 14.02
CA THR A 337 16.62 -5.14 14.16
C THR A 337 16.75 -3.94 13.21
N HIS A 338 15.93 -3.84 12.17
CA HIS A 338 16.10 -2.86 11.09
C HIS A 338 16.06 -1.42 11.62
N GLY A 339 14.96 -1.01 12.26
CA GLY A 339 14.84 0.35 12.78
C GLY A 339 15.84 0.68 13.90
N THR A 340 16.23 -0.30 14.74
CA THR A 340 17.34 -0.12 15.70
C THR A 340 18.64 0.23 15.00
N HIS A 341 18.95 -0.43 13.89
CA HIS A 341 20.17 -0.19 13.12
C HIS A 341 20.17 1.20 12.50
N VAL A 342 19.04 1.59 11.89
CA VAL A 342 18.78 2.90 11.30
C VAL A 342 18.93 4.03 12.33
N VAL A 343 18.31 3.90 13.51
CA VAL A 343 18.42 4.89 14.60
C VAL A 343 19.88 5.04 15.06
N GLY A 344 20.62 3.93 15.17
CA GLY A 344 22.04 3.98 15.54
C GLY A 344 22.92 4.72 14.52
N ILE A 345 22.64 4.57 13.22
CA ILE A 345 23.37 5.30 12.17
C ILE A 345 23.18 6.81 12.34
N ILE A 346 21.97 7.25 12.71
CA ILE A 346 21.67 8.67 12.89
C ILE A 346 22.34 9.21 14.16
N GLY A 347 22.08 8.58 15.30
CA GLY A 347 22.34 9.20 16.61
C GLY A 347 22.79 8.26 17.71
N ALA A 348 23.47 7.15 17.42
CA ALA A 348 24.10 6.36 18.49
C ALA A 348 25.00 7.23 19.39
N LYS A 349 24.86 7.01 20.70
CA LYS A 349 25.40 7.84 21.78
C LYS A 349 26.93 7.77 21.85
N ALA A 350 27.56 8.94 21.82
CA ALA A 350 28.98 9.09 22.09
C ALA A 350 29.33 8.94 23.58
N GLY A 351 30.51 8.38 23.84
CA GLY A 351 31.17 8.33 25.14
C GLY A 351 30.83 7.12 26.00
N ASN A 352 30.18 6.08 25.45
CA ASN A 352 29.67 4.94 26.23
C ASN A 352 30.31 3.57 25.91
N GLY A 353 31.34 3.51 25.06
CA GLY A 353 31.95 2.23 24.66
C GLY A 353 31.50 1.70 23.30
N GLY A 354 30.41 2.24 22.76
CA GLY A 354 29.69 1.70 21.62
C GLY A 354 30.05 2.31 20.26
N VAL A 355 29.06 2.33 19.37
CA VAL A 355 29.14 2.96 18.04
C VAL A 355 28.71 4.42 18.11
N LEU A 356 29.06 5.21 17.09
CA LEU A 356 28.70 6.61 16.95
C LEU A 356 27.68 6.82 15.83
N GLY A 357 26.66 7.61 16.09
CA GLY A 357 25.80 8.16 15.04
C GLY A 357 26.54 9.21 14.23
N VAL A 358 26.16 9.37 12.96
CA VAL A 358 26.66 10.44 12.06
C VAL A 358 26.38 11.81 12.67
N ALA A 359 25.30 11.99 13.42
CA ALA A 359 24.98 13.21 14.15
C ALA A 359 25.20 13.08 15.68
N SER A 360 26.09 12.21 16.14
CA SER A 360 26.38 12.05 17.58
C SER A 360 27.17 13.21 18.19
N GLY A 361 27.92 13.96 17.38
CA GLY A 361 28.87 14.96 17.86
C GLY A 361 30.18 14.38 18.41
N GLY A 362 30.34 13.05 18.42
CA GLY A 362 31.54 12.34 18.86
C GLY A 362 32.11 12.86 20.18
N SER A 363 33.43 13.03 20.25
CA SER A 363 34.12 13.52 21.45
C SER A 363 34.11 15.05 21.62
N THR A 364 33.23 15.79 20.92
CA THR A 364 33.15 17.25 21.02
C THR A 364 32.26 17.71 22.19
N ALA A 365 32.19 19.03 22.45
CA ALA A 365 31.27 19.59 23.45
C ALA A 365 29.78 19.34 23.12
N LEU A 366 29.48 18.93 21.88
CA LEU A 366 28.16 18.64 21.34
C LEU A 366 27.81 17.15 21.36
N ALA A 367 28.62 16.31 22.00
CA ALA A 367 28.32 14.89 22.22
C ALA A 367 26.88 14.70 22.69
N ASN A 368 26.09 13.96 21.90
CA ASN A 368 24.69 13.60 22.12
C ASN A 368 23.70 14.78 22.16
N LYS A 369 24.05 15.93 21.56
CA LYS A 369 23.22 17.16 21.61
C LYS A 369 22.74 17.66 20.25
N ILE A 370 23.17 17.04 19.15
CA ILE A 370 22.85 17.52 17.80
C ILE A 370 21.46 17.07 17.36
N VAL A 371 21.03 15.86 17.75
CA VAL A 371 19.75 15.28 17.35
C VAL A 371 18.91 14.83 18.54
N SER A 372 17.60 14.84 18.36
CA SER A 372 16.61 14.18 19.20
C SER A 372 15.75 13.29 18.31
N ILE A 373 15.78 11.97 18.53
CA ILE A 373 15.17 11.02 17.58
C ILE A 373 13.79 10.59 18.05
N ALA A 374 12.77 10.76 17.21
CA ALA A 374 11.47 10.13 17.37
C ALA A 374 11.45 8.81 16.59
N ALA A 375 11.53 7.68 17.27
CA ALA A 375 11.35 6.36 16.65
C ALA A 375 9.85 6.10 16.49
N ILE A 376 9.40 5.95 15.24
CA ILE A 376 8.01 5.75 14.88
C ILE A 376 7.89 4.36 14.24
N ASP A 377 7.29 3.43 14.96
CA ASP A 377 6.96 2.11 14.42
C ASP A 377 5.73 2.21 13.53
N ILE A 378 5.93 2.08 12.21
CA ILE A 378 4.86 2.06 11.21
C ILE A 378 4.69 0.70 10.56
N PHE A 379 5.48 -0.30 10.96
CA PHE A 379 5.42 -1.64 10.38
C PHE A 379 4.39 -2.50 11.11
N SER A 380 3.15 -2.04 11.00
CA SER A 380 2.02 -2.50 11.79
C SER A 380 1.31 -3.73 11.18
N CYS A 381 1.55 -4.06 9.90
CA CYS A 381 0.96 -5.23 9.26
C CYS A 381 1.88 -6.46 9.39
N ILE A 382 1.40 -7.44 10.16
CA ILE A 382 1.99 -8.77 10.26
C ILE A 382 1.19 -9.68 9.32
N GLY A 383 1.72 -9.90 8.13
CA GLY A 383 1.19 -10.96 7.26
C GLY A 383 1.84 -12.30 7.60
N GLU A 384 1.10 -13.38 7.34
CA GLU A 384 1.62 -14.74 7.42
C GLU A 384 1.57 -15.33 6.00
N ASN A 385 2.72 -15.70 5.47
CA ASN A 385 2.80 -16.40 4.20
C ASN A 385 2.08 -17.75 4.30
N ASN A 386 1.68 -18.32 3.16
CA ASN A 386 1.05 -19.64 3.08
C ASN A 386 1.89 -20.79 3.69
N ASP A 387 3.18 -20.57 3.95
CA ASP A 387 4.07 -21.51 4.63
C ASP A 387 4.17 -21.30 6.16
N GLY A 388 3.43 -20.35 6.72
CA GLY A 388 3.41 -20.00 8.13
C GLY A 388 4.49 -19.01 8.57
N THR A 389 5.27 -18.45 7.63
CA THR A 389 6.28 -17.44 7.96
C THR A 389 5.64 -16.06 8.12
N ARG A 390 5.94 -15.39 9.25
CA ARG A 390 5.49 -14.03 9.51
C ARG A 390 6.42 -13.01 8.85
N PHE A 391 5.85 -12.02 8.18
CA PHE A 391 6.57 -10.84 7.69
C PHE A 391 6.00 -9.58 8.34
N SER A 392 6.80 -8.51 8.35
CA SER A 392 6.40 -7.21 8.87
C SER A 392 6.56 -6.21 7.73
N SER A 393 5.51 -5.44 7.47
CA SER A 393 5.47 -4.43 6.42
C SER A 393 4.72 -3.20 6.91
N ALA A 394 4.82 -2.12 6.14
CA ALA A 394 4.02 -0.91 6.33
C ALA A 394 3.11 -0.73 5.11
N THR A 395 1.89 -0.27 5.30
CA THR A 395 1.03 0.12 4.17
C THR A 395 1.31 1.55 3.75
N VAL A 396 0.86 1.94 2.55
CA VAL A 396 0.89 3.34 2.11
C VAL A 396 0.18 4.26 3.11
N LEU A 397 -0.88 3.80 3.76
CA LEU A 397 -1.56 4.59 4.79
C LEU A 397 -0.71 4.74 6.06
N ASP A 398 0.00 3.70 6.50
CA ASP A 398 0.93 3.79 7.63
C ASP A 398 2.02 4.85 7.35
N ILE A 399 2.50 4.94 6.11
CA ILE A 399 3.45 5.97 5.67
C ILE A 399 2.82 7.36 5.77
N LEU A 400 1.63 7.56 5.22
CA LEU A 400 0.91 8.85 5.27
C LEU A 400 0.65 9.30 6.72
N TYR A 401 0.23 8.36 7.58
CA TYR A 401 0.01 8.59 9.00
C TYR A 401 1.31 8.92 9.73
N GLY A 402 2.36 8.15 9.50
CA GLY A 402 3.69 8.38 10.08
C GLY A 402 4.25 9.75 9.72
N LEU A 403 4.08 10.18 8.46
CA LEU A 403 4.48 11.52 8.01
C LEU A 403 3.71 12.61 8.75
N ALA A 404 2.39 12.48 8.87
CA ALA A 404 1.56 13.42 9.63
C ALA A 404 2.00 13.50 11.10
N LYS A 405 2.26 12.36 11.75
CA LYS A 405 2.71 12.32 13.15
C LYS A 405 4.10 12.89 13.34
N ALA A 406 5.05 12.62 12.45
CA ALA A 406 6.37 13.24 12.50
C ALA A 406 6.27 14.77 12.47
N ARG A 407 5.37 15.31 11.63
CA ARG A 407 5.06 16.73 11.55
C ARG A 407 4.44 17.26 12.85
N ASP A 408 3.43 16.58 13.40
CA ASP A 408 2.76 17.01 14.65
C ASP A 408 3.73 17.04 15.84
N MET A 409 4.74 16.16 15.84
CA MET A 409 5.82 16.15 16.83
C MET A 409 6.86 17.27 16.63
N GLY A 410 6.74 18.02 15.53
CA GLY A 410 7.63 19.09 15.12
C GLY A 410 9.00 18.59 14.64
N CYS A 411 9.05 17.41 14.02
CA CYS A 411 10.29 16.89 13.43
C CYS A 411 10.67 17.70 12.19
N SER A 412 11.97 17.97 12.05
CA SER A 412 12.53 18.76 10.93
C SER A 412 13.13 17.88 9.85
N VAL A 413 13.42 16.61 10.18
CA VAL A 413 13.90 15.58 9.25
C VAL A 413 13.10 14.30 9.47
N VAL A 414 12.77 13.60 8.40
CA VAL A 414 12.10 12.30 8.38
C VAL A 414 12.95 11.33 7.57
N ASN A 415 13.36 10.21 8.16
CA ASN A 415 14.00 9.10 7.45
C ASN A 415 12.99 7.99 7.18
N MET A 416 12.91 7.52 5.93
CA MET A 416 12.10 6.38 5.50
C MET A 416 12.99 5.36 4.79
N SER A 417 13.34 4.30 5.51
CA SER A 417 14.19 3.20 5.02
C SER A 417 13.35 2.03 4.50
N LEU A 418 12.41 2.36 3.63
CA LEU A 418 11.34 1.50 3.14
C LEU A 418 10.86 1.97 1.76
N GLY A 419 10.10 1.12 1.08
CA GLY A 419 9.34 1.54 -0.09
C GLY A 419 8.66 0.39 -0.83
N PHE A 420 8.02 0.76 -1.94
CA PHE A 420 7.27 -0.14 -2.81
C PHE A 420 7.26 0.38 -4.26
N TYR A 421 6.74 -0.45 -5.17
CA TYR A 421 6.63 -0.13 -6.59
C TYR A 421 5.17 -0.08 -6.99
N THR A 422 4.78 0.99 -7.69
CA THR A 422 3.46 1.14 -8.28
C THR A 422 3.53 2.05 -9.51
N ASP A 423 2.62 1.86 -10.46
CA ASP A 423 2.34 2.77 -11.57
C ASP A 423 0.97 3.48 -11.42
N ASP A 424 0.31 3.31 -10.27
CA ASP A 424 -0.94 3.94 -9.92
C ASP A 424 -0.75 5.45 -9.70
N GLU A 425 -1.17 6.25 -10.70
CA GLU A 425 -1.04 7.70 -10.68
C GLU A 425 -1.79 8.35 -9.49
N THR A 426 -2.83 7.71 -8.96
CA THR A 426 -3.64 8.22 -7.84
C THR A 426 -2.91 8.05 -6.51
N CYS A 427 -2.36 6.85 -6.27
CA CYS A 427 -1.51 6.59 -5.11
C CYS A 427 -0.27 7.50 -5.10
N ILE A 428 0.37 7.64 -6.27
CA ILE A 428 1.53 8.52 -6.46
C ILE A 428 1.17 9.99 -6.21
N ALA A 429 -0.01 10.44 -6.66
CA ALA A 429 -0.48 11.81 -6.41
C ALA A 429 -0.68 12.07 -4.92
N ALA A 430 -1.32 11.14 -4.20
CA ALA A 430 -1.53 11.24 -2.75
C ALA A 430 -0.22 11.35 -1.96
N LEU A 431 0.77 10.52 -2.29
CA LEU A 431 2.10 10.59 -1.67
C LEU A 431 2.84 11.88 -2.01
N ASN A 432 2.78 12.34 -3.27
CA ASN A 432 3.39 13.60 -3.69
C ASN A 432 2.76 14.80 -2.97
N GLU A 433 1.44 14.80 -2.83
CA GLU A 433 0.73 15.86 -2.12
C GLU A 433 1.18 15.90 -0.66
N LYS A 434 1.17 14.76 0.03
CA LYS A 434 1.57 14.70 1.44
C LYS A 434 3.03 15.08 1.66
N THR A 435 3.93 14.59 0.82
CA THR A 435 5.36 14.93 0.93
C THR A 435 5.63 16.39 0.58
N SER A 436 4.92 16.96 -0.40
CA SER A 436 5.01 18.39 -0.73
C SER A 436 4.50 19.28 0.40
N GLU A 437 3.39 18.89 1.05
CA GLU A 437 2.85 19.59 2.22
C GLU A 437 3.91 19.69 3.34
N LEU A 438 4.57 18.58 3.66
CA LEU A 438 5.62 18.55 4.68
C LEU A 438 6.87 19.36 4.25
N ASP A 439 7.25 19.32 2.97
CA ASP A 439 8.37 20.11 2.43
C ASP A 439 8.13 21.62 2.54
N GLU A 440 6.91 22.07 2.18
CA GLU A 440 6.47 23.46 2.35
C GLU A 440 6.44 23.89 3.82
N GLN A 441 6.21 22.95 4.73
CA GLN A 441 6.27 23.14 6.17
C GLN A 441 7.70 23.04 6.75
N GLY A 442 8.72 22.84 5.91
CA GLY A 442 10.13 22.84 6.30
C GLY A 442 10.66 21.50 6.82
N VAL A 443 9.93 20.41 6.61
CA VAL A 443 10.39 19.06 6.97
C VAL A 443 11.17 18.46 5.79
N VAL A 444 12.36 17.92 6.04
CA VAL A 444 13.18 17.23 5.03
C VAL A 444 12.89 15.73 5.05
N GLN A 445 12.37 15.16 3.97
CA GLN A 445 12.14 13.71 3.85
C GLN A 445 13.31 13.05 3.12
N VAL A 446 13.94 12.06 3.73
CA VAL A 446 15.07 11.30 3.18
C VAL A 446 14.65 9.83 3.03
N CYS A 447 14.73 9.31 1.80
CA CYS A 447 14.15 8.01 1.45
C CYS A 447 15.16 7.10 0.78
N ALA A 448 15.14 5.82 1.15
CA ALA A 448 15.93 4.77 0.51
C ALA A 448 15.46 4.47 -0.93
N ALA A 449 16.37 4.39 -1.90
CA ALA A 449 15.99 4.19 -3.31
C ALA A 449 15.44 2.78 -3.64
N GLY A 450 15.74 1.76 -2.83
CA GLY A 450 15.35 0.37 -3.05
C GLY A 450 16.53 -0.55 -3.40
N ASN A 451 16.31 -1.86 -3.30
CA ASN A 451 17.38 -2.89 -3.33
C ASN A 451 17.24 -3.92 -4.47
N ASP A 452 16.50 -3.60 -5.53
CA ASP A 452 16.16 -4.55 -6.60
C ASP A 452 17.07 -4.42 -7.84
N HIS A 453 18.16 -3.66 -7.75
CA HIS A 453 19.04 -3.33 -8.87
C HIS A 453 18.27 -2.84 -10.10
N THR A 454 17.30 -1.94 -9.90
CA THR A 454 16.45 -1.46 -11.00
C THR A 454 16.49 0.06 -11.14
N ALA A 455 16.16 0.52 -12.35
CA ALA A 455 15.89 1.92 -12.63
C ALA A 455 14.42 2.29 -12.38
N ALA A 456 13.59 1.32 -11.98
CA ALA A 456 12.20 1.57 -11.62
C ALA A 456 12.12 2.47 -10.38
N LYS A 457 11.12 3.36 -10.40
CA LYS A 457 10.86 4.29 -9.30
C LYS A 457 10.26 3.55 -8.11
N SER A 458 10.89 3.69 -6.96
CA SER A 458 10.37 3.23 -5.66
C SER A 458 9.74 4.41 -4.92
N TYR A 459 8.62 4.19 -4.26
CA TYR A 459 7.90 5.20 -3.49
C TYR A 459 7.99 4.91 -1.98
N PRO A 460 8.16 5.95 -1.12
CA PRO A 460 8.06 7.39 -1.42
C PRO A 460 9.34 8.03 -1.97
N ALA A 461 10.42 7.29 -2.20
CA ALA A 461 11.69 7.86 -2.64
C ALA A 461 11.60 8.64 -3.97
N ALA A 462 10.72 8.25 -4.89
CA ALA A 462 10.54 8.92 -6.16
C ALA A 462 9.47 10.03 -6.15
N CYS A 463 8.97 10.43 -4.97
CA CYS A 463 8.12 11.62 -4.86
C CYS A 463 8.94 12.89 -5.13
N ASP A 464 8.33 13.89 -5.74
CA ASP A 464 9.03 15.10 -6.22
C ASP A 464 9.67 15.91 -5.08
N ALA A 465 9.09 15.85 -3.88
CA ALA A 465 9.53 16.60 -2.72
C ALA A 465 10.55 15.85 -1.84
N THR A 466 10.74 14.55 -2.02
CA THR A 466 11.64 13.75 -1.18
C THR A 466 13.09 13.81 -1.66
N LEU A 467 14.03 13.45 -0.79
CA LEU A 467 15.44 13.28 -1.14
C LEU A 467 15.75 11.78 -1.23
N SER A 468 15.96 11.29 -2.44
CA SER A 468 16.18 9.87 -2.72
C SER A 468 17.66 9.47 -2.62
N VAL A 469 17.92 8.34 -1.95
CA VAL A 469 19.28 7.94 -1.55
C VAL A 469 19.71 6.61 -2.15
N ILE A 470 20.77 6.69 -2.97
CA ILE A 470 21.50 5.55 -3.53
C ILE A 470 22.48 4.98 -2.48
N SER A 471 22.61 3.65 -2.44
CA SER A 471 23.62 2.97 -1.63
C SER A 471 24.94 2.87 -2.37
N LEU A 472 26.02 3.30 -1.70
CA LEU A 472 27.40 3.16 -2.14
C LEU A 472 28.15 2.09 -1.34
N SER A 473 29.01 1.42 -2.09
CA SER A 473 30.04 0.50 -1.66
C SER A 473 31.41 1.18 -1.74
N LYS A 474 32.39 0.68 -0.96
CA LYS A 474 33.78 1.16 -1.03
C LYS A 474 34.76 -0.01 -1.10
N ARG A 475 35.71 0.07 -2.04
CA ARG A 475 36.80 -0.90 -2.16
C ARG A 475 37.55 -1.04 -0.82
N GLY A 476 37.69 -2.27 -0.36
CA GLY A 476 38.41 -2.59 0.88
C GLY A 476 37.57 -2.44 2.16
N ALA A 477 36.37 -1.85 2.08
CA ALA A 477 35.39 -1.90 3.17
C ALA A 477 34.61 -3.22 3.21
N ILE A 478 34.74 -4.06 2.18
CA ILE A 478 34.01 -5.34 2.02
C ILE A 478 35.02 -6.49 1.85
N PRO A 479 34.78 -7.65 2.50
CA PRO A 479 35.61 -8.85 2.34
C PRO A 479 35.74 -9.28 0.87
N SER A 480 36.97 -9.58 0.44
CA SER A 480 37.31 -9.90 -0.96
C SER A 480 36.70 -11.20 -1.52
N ASN A 481 35.96 -11.97 -0.70
CA ASN A 481 35.28 -13.21 -1.06
C ASN A 481 33.75 -13.07 -1.10
N SER A 482 33.21 -11.88 -0.87
CA SER A 482 31.79 -11.62 -1.08
C SER A 482 31.48 -11.60 -2.58
N SER A 483 30.40 -12.29 -3.00
CA SER A 483 29.81 -12.14 -4.33
C SER A 483 29.33 -10.72 -4.60
N THR A 484 29.29 -9.84 -3.59
CA THR A 484 28.97 -8.41 -3.68
C THR A 484 30.12 -7.56 -4.21
N TYR A 485 30.95 -8.08 -5.13
CA TYR A 485 31.93 -7.24 -5.85
C TYR A 485 31.15 -6.28 -6.77
N SER A 486 30.71 -5.19 -6.16
CA SER A 486 30.00 -4.04 -6.69
C SER A 486 30.59 -3.66 -8.04
N MET A 487 29.72 -3.19 -8.93
CA MET A 487 29.99 -3.04 -10.36
C MET A 487 31.32 -2.32 -10.62
N LYS A 488 32.40 -3.10 -10.77
CA LYS A 488 33.78 -2.62 -10.91
C LYS A 488 33.97 -1.66 -12.10
N THR A 489 33.03 -1.71 -13.03
CA THR A 489 32.90 -0.80 -14.17
C THR A 489 32.63 0.64 -13.77
N TRP A 490 32.04 0.87 -12.60
CA TRP A 490 31.61 2.16 -12.08
C TRP A 490 32.31 2.47 -10.76
N GLU A 491 33.62 2.29 -10.72
CA GLU A 491 34.43 2.66 -9.56
C GLU A 491 35.04 4.05 -9.74
N SER A 492 34.89 4.91 -8.73
CA SER A 492 35.46 6.23 -8.70
C SER A 492 36.96 6.17 -8.42
N ALA A 493 37.68 7.26 -8.63
CA ALA A 493 39.11 7.33 -8.32
C ALA A 493 39.42 7.00 -6.84
N ASP A 494 38.48 7.33 -5.94
CA ASP A 494 38.58 7.09 -4.50
C ASP A 494 38.02 5.73 -4.06
N GLY A 495 37.65 4.88 -5.02
CA GLY A 495 37.22 3.50 -4.79
C GLY A 495 35.76 3.33 -4.38
N TYR A 496 34.92 4.35 -4.58
CA TYR A 496 33.47 4.28 -4.36
C TYR A 496 32.76 3.77 -5.60
N MET A 497 31.68 3.03 -5.41
CA MET A 497 30.82 2.56 -6.49
C MET A 497 29.43 2.26 -5.97
N ARG A 498 28.42 2.32 -6.83
CA ARG A 498 27.07 1.91 -6.45
C ARG A 498 27.05 0.47 -5.94
N SER A 499 26.40 0.24 -4.81
CA SER A 499 26.15 -1.09 -4.27
C SER A 499 25.34 -1.90 -5.27
N TRP A 500 25.69 -3.18 -5.47
CA TRP A 500 25.11 -3.97 -6.56
C TRP A 500 23.58 -4.10 -6.46
N PHE A 501 23.02 -4.11 -5.25
CA PHE A 501 21.57 -4.17 -5.02
C PHE A 501 20.86 -2.82 -5.20
N SER A 502 21.57 -1.69 -5.09
CA SER A 502 20.92 -0.37 -5.05
C SER A 502 20.16 -0.09 -6.34
N ASN A 503 18.92 0.37 -6.20
CA ASN A 503 18.23 1.07 -7.27
C ASN A 503 18.95 2.35 -7.65
N TYR A 504 18.65 2.83 -8.86
CA TYR A 504 19.43 3.88 -9.52
C TYR A 504 18.60 4.60 -10.59
N GLY A 505 19.14 5.65 -11.18
CA GLY A 505 18.53 6.41 -12.28
C GLY A 505 18.44 7.90 -12.00
N ASP A 506 18.07 8.68 -13.02
CA ASP A 506 18.04 10.16 -12.97
C ASP A 506 17.06 10.73 -11.92
N TRP A 507 16.13 9.89 -11.46
CA TRP A 507 15.18 10.21 -10.39
C TRP A 507 15.82 10.17 -9.00
N CYS A 508 16.97 9.50 -8.83
CA CYS A 508 17.70 9.45 -7.57
C CYS A 508 18.52 10.73 -7.34
N ASP A 509 18.64 11.24 -6.11
CA ASP A 509 19.21 12.57 -5.85
C ASP A 509 20.65 12.54 -5.35
N ILE A 510 20.95 11.70 -4.36
CA ILE A 510 22.25 11.69 -3.69
C ILE A 510 22.63 10.27 -3.30
N ALA A 511 23.91 10.03 -3.00
CA ALA A 511 24.39 8.72 -2.59
C ALA A 511 25.12 8.76 -1.24
N ALA A 512 25.05 7.65 -0.51
CA ALA A 512 25.73 7.51 0.78
C ALA A 512 26.19 6.05 1.00
N PRO A 513 27.15 5.81 1.91
CA PRO A 513 27.57 4.46 2.29
C PRO A 513 26.38 3.61 2.74
N GLY A 514 26.19 2.45 2.10
CA GLY A 514 25.10 1.54 2.46
C GLY A 514 25.45 0.06 2.34
N GLU A 515 26.73 -0.30 2.20
CA GLU A 515 27.19 -1.69 2.21
C GLU A 515 28.19 -1.91 3.35
N ASN A 516 28.00 -2.99 4.12
CA ASN A 516 28.75 -3.31 5.34
C ASN A 516 28.77 -2.13 6.34
N ILE A 517 27.58 -1.66 6.73
CA ILE A 517 27.41 -0.56 7.67
C ILE A 517 27.22 -1.13 9.08
N PHE A 518 28.20 -0.91 9.94
CA PHE A 518 28.21 -1.39 11.32
C PHE A 518 27.46 -0.41 12.23
N SER A 519 26.41 -0.87 12.91
CA SER A 519 25.57 -0.04 13.79
C SER A 519 24.97 -0.90 14.92
N THR A 520 24.13 -0.29 15.75
CA THR A 520 23.34 -0.95 16.79
C THR A 520 22.42 -2.01 16.21
N GLY A 521 22.08 -3.03 17.01
CA GLY A 521 21.05 -3.98 16.62
C GLY A 521 20.68 -4.94 17.73
N VAL A 522 19.69 -5.77 17.45
CA VAL A 522 19.15 -6.75 18.39
C VAL A 522 19.19 -8.14 17.76
N PHE A 523 19.61 -9.14 18.54
CA PHE A 523 19.63 -10.53 18.08
C PHE A 523 18.37 -11.25 18.54
N GLU A 524 17.85 -12.13 17.68
CA GLU A 524 16.67 -12.95 17.95
C GLU A 524 16.72 -13.59 19.35
N GLY A 525 15.65 -13.42 20.13
CA GLY A 525 15.53 -13.97 21.49
C GLY A 525 16.34 -13.25 22.57
N THR A 526 17.08 -12.17 22.26
CA THR A 526 17.76 -11.35 23.27
C THR A 526 17.49 -9.86 23.08
N LEU A 527 16.83 -9.21 24.04
CA LEU A 527 16.74 -7.75 24.17
C LEU A 527 18.08 -7.11 24.60
N LYS A 528 19.21 -7.73 24.22
CA LYS A 528 20.55 -7.34 24.67
C LYS A 528 21.15 -6.31 23.72
N ASN A 529 21.93 -5.39 24.28
CA ASN A 529 22.82 -4.48 23.54
C ASN A 529 23.68 -5.28 22.56
N GLY A 530 23.51 -5.02 21.27
CA GLY A 530 24.12 -5.76 20.18
C GLY A 530 24.52 -4.83 19.05
N TYR A 531 25.40 -5.33 18.19
CA TYR A 531 25.88 -4.61 17.03
C TYR A 531 26.01 -5.58 15.87
N LEU A 532 25.64 -5.14 14.67
CA LEU A 532 25.83 -5.91 13.46
C LEU A 532 26.08 -5.00 12.25
N SER A 533 26.63 -5.61 11.21
CA SER A 533 26.70 -4.99 9.88
C SER A 533 25.45 -5.34 9.08
N MET A 534 24.83 -4.34 8.47
CA MET A 534 23.75 -4.50 7.48
C MET A 534 24.13 -3.83 6.16
N SER A 535 23.49 -4.25 5.08
CA SER A 535 23.65 -3.64 3.75
C SER A 535 22.28 -3.39 3.12
N GLY A 536 22.12 -2.22 2.52
CA GLY A 536 20.88 -1.78 1.90
C GLY A 536 20.88 -0.28 1.62
N THR A 537 19.98 0.20 0.77
CA THR A 537 19.65 1.63 0.72
C THR A 537 19.08 2.14 2.04
N SER A 538 18.51 1.24 2.86
CA SER A 538 18.12 1.51 4.25
C SER A 538 19.25 1.94 5.17
N MET A 539 20.51 1.59 4.88
CA MET A 539 21.64 2.05 5.68
C MET A 539 22.24 3.35 5.13
N ALA A 540 22.05 3.62 3.84
CA ALA A 540 22.50 4.87 3.20
C ALA A 540 21.58 6.05 3.54
N SER A 541 20.27 5.85 3.53
CA SER A 541 19.25 6.86 3.87
C SER A 541 19.50 7.55 5.23
N PRO A 542 19.70 6.84 6.36
CA PRO A 542 19.95 7.47 7.66
C PRO A 542 21.27 8.24 7.73
N VAL A 543 22.28 7.89 6.92
CA VAL A 543 23.51 8.69 6.83
C VAL A 543 23.21 10.07 6.25
N VAL A 544 22.36 10.15 5.21
CA VAL A 544 21.93 11.41 4.61
C VAL A 544 20.97 12.18 5.53
N ALA A 545 20.05 11.49 6.21
CA ALA A 545 19.15 12.12 7.19
C ALA A 545 19.94 12.78 8.34
N ALA A 546 20.99 12.11 8.83
CA ALA A 546 21.88 12.69 9.82
C ALA A 546 22.70 13.87 9.28
N ALA A 547 23.14 13.84 8.02
CA ALA A 547 23.77 14.98 7.37
C ALA A 547 22.82 16.18 7.23
N ALA A 548 21.54 15.93 6.90
CA ALA A 548 20.50 16.96 6.89
C ALA A 548 20.32 17.60 8.29
N ALA A 549 20.30 16.77 9.34
CA ALA A 549 20.24 17.26 10.72
C ALA A 549 21.48 18.08 11.11
N LEU A 550 22.68 17.69 10.67
CA LEU A 550 23.90 18.47 10.89
C LEU A 550 23.84 19.83 10.18
N VAL A 551 23.29 19.89 8.97
CA VAL A 551 23.06 21.14 8.22
C VAL A 551 22.06 22.04 8.94
N GLN A 552 20.93 21.52 9.40
CA GLN A 552 19.94 22.29 10.17
C GLN A 552 20.48 22.72 11.55
N ALA A 553 21.35 21.92 12.18
CA ALA A 553 22.03 22.34 13.41
C ALA A 553 23.01 23.50 13.17
N ALA A 554 23.55 23.63 11.95
CA ALA A 554 24.43 24.73 11.56
C ALA A 554 23.64 26.02 11.28
N ASP A 555 22.48 25.89 10.64
CA ASP A 555 21.56 26.98 10.35
C ASP A 555 20.09 26.48 10.42
N PRO A 556 19.38 26.74 11.54
CA PRO A 556 18.02 26.26 11.75
C PRO A 556 16.96 27.02 10.93
N ASP A 557 17.34 28.13 10.27
CA ASP A 557 16.42 28.94 9.48
C ASP A 557 16.32 28.46 8.01
N LEU A 558 17.14 27.48 7.61
CA LEU A 558 17.09 26.89 6.27
C LEU A 558 15.78 26.15 6.04
N SER A 559 15.13 26.44 4.92
CA SER A 559 14.00 25.66 4.43
C SER A 559 14.42 24.25 4.03
N SER A 560 13.46 23.31 3.97
CA SER A 560 13.73 21.94 3.52
C SER A 560 14.39 21.91 2.13
N ALA A 561 13.92 22.74 1.20
CA ALA A 561 14.51 22.87 -0.13
C ALA A 561 15.98 23.34 -0.09
N GLU A 562 16.32 24.30 0.78
CA GLU A 562 17.69 24.78 0.95
C GLU A 562 18.60 23.73 1.59
N VAL A 563 18.09 22.96 2.57
CA VAL A 563 18.84 21.83 3.16
C VAL A 563 19.16 20.78 2.09
N LYS A 564 18.16 20.38 1.29
CA LYS A 564 18.34 19.43 0.17
C LYS A 564 19.33 19.97 -0.87
N ASP A 565 19.22 21.24 -1.24
CA ASP A 565 20.17 21.91 -2.15
C ASP A 565 21.60 21.90 -1.60
N VAL A 566 21.79 22.31 -0.33
CA VAL A 566 23.09 22.31 0.34
C VAL A 566 23.72 20.92 0.29
N LEU A 567 22.96 19.87 0.65
CA LEU A 567 23.45 18.50 0.61
C LEU A 567 23.87 18.09 -0.81
N CYS A 568 23.01 18.33 -1.81
CA CYS A 568 23.27 17.96 -3.19
C CYS A 568 24.46 18.71 -3.80
N ARG A 569 24.52 20.03 -3.67
CA ARG A 569 25.59 20.85 -4.29
C ARG A 569 26.95 20.71 -3.61
N THR A 570 26.99 20.17 -2.39
CA THR A 570 28.22 19.92 -1.64
C THR A 570 28.63 18.45 -1.61
N ALA A 571 27.81 17.56 -2.19
CA ALA A 571 28.16 16.17 -2.38
C ALA A 571 29.49 16.05 -3.14
N ALA A 572 30.30 15.07 -2.75
CA ALA A 572 31.49 14.71 -3.48
C ALA A 572 31.09 13.99 -4.75
N ASP A 573 31.08 14.74 -5.85
CA ASP A 573 30.79 14.28 -7.21
C ASP A 573 31.64 13.03 -7.57
N LEU A 574 30.96 11.97 -8.02
CA LEU A 574 31.58 10.70 -8.38
C LEU A 574 31.36 10.44 -9.87
N HIS A 575 32.34 9.85 -10.54
CA HIS A 575 32.26 9.46 -11.95
C HIS A 575 32.09 10.63 -12.92
N THR A 576 30.84 10.95 -13.30
CA THR A 576 30.52 11.94 -14.35
C THR A 576 30.23 13.26 -13.71
N ALA A 577 30.89 14.33 -14.17
CA ALA A 577 30.70 15.65 -13.56
C ALA A 577 29.21 16.07 -13.52
N GLY A 578 28.71 16.37 -12.33
CA GLY A 578 27.30 16.72 -12.07
C GLY A 578 26.42 15.51 -11.77
N LYS A 579 25.09 15.72 -11.74
CA LYS A 579 24.14 14.66 -11.40
C LYS A 579 24.19 13.52 -12.43
N ASP A 580 24.35 12.29 -11.97
CA ASP A 580 24.23 11.08 -12.78
C ASP A 580 23.29 10.03 -12.16
N GLY A 581 22.90 9.03 -12.96
CA GLY A 581 21.99 7.99 -12.51
C GLY A 581 22.62 6.95 -11.59
N GLU A 582 23.95 6.91 -11.42
CA GLU A 582 24.65 5.88 -10.62
C GLU A 582 24.97 6.36 -9.20
N SER A 583 25.07 7.67 -8.99
CA SER A 583 25.41 8.28 -7.70
C SER A 583 24.62 9.55 -7.38
N GLY A 584 23.67 9.96 -8.23
CA GLY A 584 22.97 11.22 -8.07
C GLY A 584 23.97 12.38 -8.17
N TRP A 585 23.92 13.33 -7.24
CA TRP A 585 24.93 14.38 -7.09
C TRP A 585 26.26 13.91 -6.47
N GLY A 586 26.36 12.65 -6.07
CA GLY A 586 27.56 12.04 -5.52
C GLY A 586 27.44 11.66 -4.04
N LEU A 587 28.58 11.36 -3.43
CA LEU A 587 28.68 10.95 -2.02
C LEU A 587 28.40 12.13 -1.09
N VAL A 588 27.43 12.00 -0.19
CA VAL A 588 27.14 13.01 0.83
C VAL A 588 28.40 13.38 1.65
N ASN A 589 28.64 14.68 1.81
CA ASN A 589 29.80 15.22 2.51
C ASN A 589 29.33 16.19 3.62
N ALA A 590 29.26 15.68 4.86
CA ALA A 590 28.73 16.42 6.00
C ALA A 590 29.57 17.65 6.34
N GLU A 591 30.90 17.59 6.21
CA GLU A 591 31.78 18.74 6.45
C GLU A 591 31.49 19.88 5.47
N ALA A 592 31.45 19.56 4.18
CA ALA A 592 31.20 20.55 3.13
C ALA A 592 29.80 21.15 3.25
N ALA A 593 28.80 20.32 3.56
CA ALA A 593 27.41 20.74 3.77
C ALA A 593 27.27 21.68 4.98
N VAL A 594 27.78 21.29 6.15
CA VAL A 594 27.78 22.12 7.37
C VAL A 594 28.52 23.43 7.13
N LYS A 595 29.70 23.38 6.50
CA LYS A 595 30.48 24.59 6.19
C LYS A 595 29.72 25.54 5.26
N ALA A 596 28.93 25.01 4.34
CA ALA A 596 28.14 25.80 3.41
C ALA A 596 26.85 26.38 4.02
N ALA A 597 26.35 25.76 5.09
CA ALA A 597 25.21 26.23 5.86
C ALA A 597 25.59 27.26 6.92
N LEU A 598 26.80 27.19 7.48
CA LEU A 598 27.24 28.14 8.49
C LEU A 598 27.15 29.59 7.98
N PRO A 599 26.58 30.51 8.77
CA PRO A 599 26.48 31.92 8.37
C PRO A 599 27.88 32.50 8.15
N PRO A 600 28.05 33.42 7.18
CA PRO A 600 29.33 34.06 6.93
C PRO A 600 29.82 34.75 8.20
N SER A 601 31.07 34.50 8.59
CA SER A 601 31.66 35.07 9.79
C SER A 601 31.51 36.60 9.78
N GLN A 602 30.81 37.14 10.78
CA GLN A 602 30.83 38.57 11.08
C GLN A 602 32.30 39.03 11.21
N PRO A 603 32.75 40.09 10.52
CA PRO A 603 34.06 40.65 10.80
C PRO A 603 34.05 41.25 12.21
N GLU A 604 34.93 40.78 13.09
CA GLU A 604 35.14 41.38 14.41
C GLU A 604 35.94 42.68 14.31
N GLY A 605 35.33 43.79 14.70
CA GLY A 605 36.00 45.01 15.20
C GLY A 605 36.58 45.97 14.14
N PRO A 606 36.76 47.27 14.49
CA PRO A 606 37.06 48.32 13.53
C PRO A 606 38.48 48.13 12.99
N VAL A 607 38.58 47.92 11.68
CA VAL A 607 39.84 48.03 10.97
C VAL A 607 40.25 49.50 11.02
N VAL A 608 41.45 49.77 11.54
CA VAL A 608 42.12 51.05 11.32
C VAL A 608 42.35 51.16 9.81
N GLU A 609 41.55 51.97 9.16
CA GLU A 609 41.75 52.35 7.76
C GLU A 609 43.15 52.99 7.62
N PRO A 610 43.98 52.56 6.67
CA PRO A 610 45.02 53.44 6.16
C PRO A 610 44.32 54.65 5.52
N ASP A 611 44.89 55.84 5.70
CA ASP A 611 44.49 57.06 4.98
C ASP A 611 44.33 56.74 3.48
N VAL A 612 43.08 56.57 3.04
CA VAL A 612 42.68 56.44 1.64
C VAL A 612 41.80 57.65 1.34
N PRO A 613 41.98 58.30 0.19
CA PRO A 613 41.43 59.63 -0.07
C PRO A 613 39.91 59.59 -0.05
N GLU A 614 39.31 60.66 0.44
CA GLU A 614 37.87 60.97 0.42
C GLU A 614 37.21 60.50 -0.90
N GLU A 615 36.57 59.32 -0.87
CA GLU A 615 35.84 58.76 -2.01
C GLU A 615 34.48 59.45 -2.14
N GLU A 616 34.15 59.83 -3.37
CA GLU A 616 32.90 60.50 -3.71
C GLU A 616 31.67 59.66 -3.31
N PRO A 617 30.55 60.30 -2.93
CA PRO A 617 29.35 59.59 -2.52
C PRO A 617 28.85 58.62 -3.61
N PRO A 618 28.38 57.40 -3.24
CA PRO A 618 27.97 56.39 -4.20
C PRO A 618 26.90 56.89 -5.16
N ALA A 619 27.05 56.53 -6.44
CA ALA A 619 26.24 57.03 -7.54
C ALA A 619 24.79 56.56 -7.42
N SER A 620 23.83 57.48 -7.62
CA SER A 620 22.40 57.14 -7.51
C SER A 620 21.89 56.39 -8.73
N LEU A 621 21.12 55.32 -8.51
CA LEU A 621 20.39 54.60 -9.57
C LEU A 621 19.20 55.38 -10.16
N ALA A 622 18.88 56.58 -9.64
CA ALA A 622 17.71 57.36 -10.07
C ALA A 622 17.67 57.66 -11.59
N ASN A 623 18.84 57.72 -12.24
CA ASN A 623 18.96 57.98 -13.68
C ASN A 623 19.39 56.74 -14.49
N ALA A 624 19.37 55.55 -13.89
CA ALA A 624 19.72 54.31 -14.57
C ALA A 624 18.59 53.86 -15.50
N LYS A 625 18.94 53.33 -16.68
CA LYS A 625 18.00 52.71 -17.61
C LYS A 625 17.87 51.23 -17.29
N LEU A 626 16.62 50.77 -17.24
CA LEU A 626 16.23 49.40 -16.98
C LEU A 626 15.75 48.71 -18.26
N ALA A 627 16.23 47.50 -18.52
CA ALA A 627 15.66 46.58 -19.48
C ALA A 627 15.34 45.25 -18.79
N ILE A 628 14.10 44.78 -18.94
CA ILE A 628 13.64 43.47 -18.46
C ILE A 628 12.91 42.78 -19.60
N SER A 629 13.28 41.53 -19.90
CA SER A 629 12.62 40.73 -20.92
C SER A 629 11.31 40.14 -20.41
N SER A 630 10.27 40.11 -21.25
CA SER A 630 9.08 39.30 -20.99
C SER A 630 9.41 37.81 -21.12
N LEU A 631 8.70 36.98 -20.35
CA LEU A 631 8.84 35.52 -20.38
C LEU A 631 7.60 34.88 -21.00
N THR A 632 7.69 33.59 -21.34
CA THR A 632 6.55 32.76 -21.72
C THR A 632 6.42 31.67 -20.66
N TYR A 633 5.20 31.26 -20.32
CA TYR A 633 4.96 30.18 -19.37
C TYR A 633 5.67 28.89 -19.81
N THR A 634 6.39 28.27 -18.89
CA THR A 634 7.13 27.01 -19.11
C THR A 634 6.72 25.91 -18.13
N GLY A 635 5.80 26.20 -17.20
CA GLY A 635 5.44 25.31 -16.09
C GLY A 635 6.45 25.19 -14.96
N LYS A 636 7.64 25.81 -15.10
CA LYS A 636 8.68 25.86 -14.06
C LYS A 636 8.77 27.27 -13.47
N VAL A 637 9.44 27.40 -12.33
CA VAL A 637 9.83 28.72 -11.80
C VAL A 637 10.81 29.37 -12.78
N GLN A 638 10.60 30.65 -13.08
CA GLN A 638 11.41 31.38 -14.06
C GLN A 638 12.03 32.63 -13.45
N THR A 639 13.20 33.03 -13.95
CA THR A 639 13.84 34.29 -13.56
C THR A 639 14.04 35.16 -14.79
N PRO A 640 13.55 36.41 -14.81
CA PRO A 640 13.77 37.31 -15.94
C PRO A 640 15.22 37.76 -16.00
N ALA A 641 15.75 37.93 -17.21
CA ALA A 641 17.00 38.65 -17.40
C ALA A 641 16.78 40.15 -17.11
N VAL A 642 17.55 40.70 -16.18
CA VAL A 642 17.50 42.12 -15.77
C VAL A 642 18.82 42.79 -16.13
N SER A 643 18.75 43.86 -16.91
CA SER A 643 19.92 44.68 -17.26
C SER A 643 19.72 46.12 -16.81
N VAL A 644 20.65 46.65 -16.02
CA VAL A 644 20.67 48.04 -15.55
C VAL A 644 21.87 48.76 -16.14
N THR A 645 21.65 49.94 -16.74
CA THR A 645 22.73 50.76 -17.32
C THR A 645 22.69 52.18 -16.76
N LEU A 646 23.83 52.74 -16.36
CA LEU A 646 23.94 54.11 -15.84
C LEU A 646 25.10 54.84 -16.52
N GLY A 647 24.85 56.02 -17.09
CA GLY A 647 25.89 56.81 -17.77
C GLY A 647 26.56 56.13 -18.98
N GLY A 648 25.95 55.10 -19.55
CA GLY A 648 26.51 54.29 -20.65
C GLY A 648 27.25 53.03 -20.21
N ALA A 649 27.49 52.85 -18.90
CA ALA A 649 28.05 51.62 -18.34
C ALA A 649 26.93 50.63 -17.97
N THR A 650 27.17 49.33 -18.21
CA THR A 650 26.28 48.25 -17.75
C THR A 650 26.71 47.83 -16.34
N LEU A 651 25.76 47.89 -15.41
CA LEU A 651 25.99 47.54 -14.01
C LEU A 651 25.89 46.02 -13.83
N VAL A 652 26.61 45.49 -12.84
CA VAL A 652 26.72 44.06 -12.54
C VAL A 652 25.83 43.70 -11.36
N GLN A 653 24.85 42.82 -11.59
CA GLN A 653 23.99 42.27 -10.54
C GLN A 653 24.82 41.55 -9.45
N GLY A 654 24.49 41.77 -8.19
CA GLY A 654 25.20 41.22 -7.01
C GLY A 654 26.40 42.06 -6.55
N ARG A 655 27.01 42.85 -7.44
CA ARG A 655 28.09 43.79 -7.11
C ARG A 655 27.59 45.23 -7.00
N ASP A 656 26.85 45.68 -8.01
CA ASP A 656 26.42 47.08 -8.19
C ASP A 656 24.95 47.29 -7.78
N TYR A 657 24.13 46.23 -7.83
CA TYR A 657 22.73 46.24 -7.37
C TYR A 657 22.23 44.83 -7.01
N ARG A 658 21.23 44.74 -6.14
CA ARG A 658 20.48 43.52 -5.79
C ARG A 658 19.10 43.56 -6.43
N VAL A 659 18.65 42.42 -6.95
CA VAL A 659 17.32 42.27 -7.57
C VAL A 659 16.38 41.56 -6.60
N THR A 660 15.16 42.10 -6.45
CA THR A 660 14.05 41.48 -5.71
C THR A 660 12.83 41.43 -6.62
N ILE A 661 12.18 40.27 -6.70
CA ILE A 661 10.95 40.07 -7.49
C ILE A 661 9.77 39.90 -6.55
N SER A 662 8.63 40.50 -6.88
CA SER A 662 7.40 40.37 -6.12
C SER A 662 6.23 39.98 -7.04
N PRO A 663 5.53 38.86 -6.75
CA PRO A 663 5.88 37.84 -5.74
C PRO A 663 7.21 37.14 -6.07
N THR A 664 7.87 36.54 -5.06
CA THR A 664 9.20 35.93 -5.16
C THR A 664 9.27 34.76 -6.13
N THR A 665 8.15 34.07 -6.33
CA THR A 665 8.02 32.93 -7.23
C THR A 665 7.28 33.32 -8.51
N VAL A 666 7.95 33.17 -9.65
CA VAL A 666 7.40 33.47 -10.98
C VAL A 666 7.05 32.15 -11.67
N LYS A 667 5.87 31.60 -11.37
CA LYS A 667 5.43 30.29 -11.88
C LYS A 667 4.21 30.38 -12.82
N ALA A 668 3.47 31.49 -12.84
CA ALA A 668 2.21 31.61 -13.57
C ALA A 668 2.23 32.77 -14.57
N VAL A 669 1.27 32.77 -15.49
CA VAL A 669 1.00 33.92 -16.37
C VAL A 669 0.56 35.10 -15.51
N GLY A 670 1.17 36.26 -15.72
CA GLY A 670 0.93 37.41 -14.88
C GLY A 670 1.89 38.56 -15.12
N THR A 671 1.66 39.66 -14.41
CA THR A 671 2.59 40.80 -14.37
C THR A 671 3.29 40.80 -13.02
N TYR A 672 4.62 40.78 -13.06
CA TYR A 672 5.48 40.67 -11.88
C TYR A 672 6.26 41.97 -11.69
N SER A 673 6.45 42.38 -10.44
CA SER A 673 7.21 43.57 -10.09
C SER A 673 8.66 43.21 -9.79
N VAL A 674 9.60 44.05 -10.22
CA VAL A 674 11.03 43.90 -9.97
C VAL A 674 11.56 45.18 -9.34
N SER A 675 12.38 45.03 -8.31
CA SER A 675 13.06 46.11 -7.60
C SER A 675 14.56 45.87 -7.64
N MET A 676 15.33 46.88 -8.07
CA MET A 676 16.79 46.88 -8.06
C MET A 676 17.28 47.89 -7.02
N GLU A 677 17.89 47.39 -5.96
CA GLU A 677 18.48 48.21 -4.91
C GLU A 677 19.99 48.34 -5.14
N GLY A 678 20.52 49.56 -5.19
CA GLY A 678 21.95 49.81 -5.37
C GLY A 678 22.78 49.25 -4.21
N VAL A 679 23.92 48.65 -4.53
CA VAL A 679 24.86 48.06 -3.57
C VAL A 679 26.28 48.57 -3.87
N GLY A 680 27.13 48.68 -2.85
CA GLY A 680 28.53 49.13 -3.00
C GLY A 680 28.63 50.59 -3.47
N ALA A 681 29.21 50.79 -4.66
CA ALA A 681 29.40 52.11 -5.26
C ALA A 681 28.11 52.79 -5.75
N TYR A 682 26.95 52.13 -5.60
CA TYR A 682 25.66 52.62 -6.07
C TYR A 682 24.60 52.63 -4.96
N ARG A 683 23.67 53.60 -5.01
CA ARG A 683 22.60 53.76 -4.01
C ARG A 683 21.23 54.02 -4.62
N GLY A 684 20.18 53.79 -3.83
CA GLY A 684 18.78 54.04 -4.20
C GLY A 684 18.13 52.85 -4.91
N THR A 685 16.85 52.99 -5.23
CA THR A 685 16.04 51.88 -5.76
C THR A 685 15.45 52.23 -7.12
N LEU A 686 15.60 51.32 -8.09
CA LEU A 686 14.96 51.38 -9.39
C LEU A 686 13.87 50.30 -9.45
N LYS A 687 12.67 50.62 -9.92
CA LYS A 687 11.56 49.66 -10.02
C LYS A 687 11.14 49.47 -11.47
N GLY A 688 10.71 48.26 -11.80
CA GLY A 688 10.10 47.93 -13.08
C GLY A 688 9.15 46.74 -12.95
N SER A 689 8.64 46.29 -14.09
CA SER A 689 7.80 45.10 -14.16
C SER A 689 8.05 44.35 -15.47
N PHE A 690 7.73 43.06 -15.47
CA PHE A 690 7.72 42.22 -16.66
C PHE A 690 6.48 41.34 -16.67
N LYS A 691 6.17 40.80 -17.85
CA LYS A 691 5.05 39.89 -18.04
C LYS A 691 5.53 38.48 -18.35
N VAL A 692 4.85 37.50 -17.77
CA VAL A 692 4.86 36.10 -18.22
C VAL A 692 3.64 35.92 -19.11
N ASN A 693 3.86 35.64 -20.39
CA ASN A 693 2.81 35.38 -21.37
C ASN A 693 2.38 33.91 -21.33
N ALA A 694 1.12 33.64 -21.67
CA ALA A 694 0.62 32.27 -21.76
C ALA A 694 1.31 31.47 -22.86
N ALA A 695 1.49 30.16 -22.63
CA ALA A 695 2.01 29.22 -23.60
C ALA A 695 0.96 28.86 -24.65
N ASP A 696 1.37 28.50 -25.87
CA ASP A 696 0.46 28.00 -26.90
C ASP A 696 0.27 26.48 -26.76
N ILE A 697 -0.98 26.05 -26.60
CA ILE A 697 -1.36 24.64 -26.41
C ILE A 697 -1.29 23.82 -27.70
N SER A 698 -1.11 24.45 -28.87
CA SER A 698 -1.07 23.75 -30.16
C SER A 698 0.04 22.68 -30.26
N SER A 699 1.13 22.83 -29.48
CA SER A 699 2.21 21.85 -29.36
C SER A 699 1.94 20.72 -28.35
N ALA A 700 0.83 20.77 -27.59
CA ALA A 700 0.49 19.74 -26.60
C ALA A 700 0.27 18.38 -27.28
N GLN A 701 0.77 17.30 -26.71
CA GLN A 701 0.45 15.94 -27.15
C GLN A 701 -0.91 15.54 -26.59
N ILE A 702 -1.75 14.95 -27.43
CA ILE A 702 -3.04 14.42 -27.02
C ILE A 702 -2.94 12.91 -27.20
N GLN A 703 -3.19 12.15 -26.14
CA GLN A 703 -3.21 10.70 -26.22
C GLN A 703 -4.21 10.25 -27.29
N ALA A 704 -3.86 9.21 -28.05
CA ALA A 704 -4.71 8.71 -29.12
C ALA A 704 -6.06 8.24 -28.55
N ILE A 705 -7.15 8.79 -29.08
CA ILE A 705 -8.51 8.38 -28.70
C ILE A 705 -8.92 7.20 -29.59
N GLY A 706 -9.16 6.05 -28.96
CA GLY A 706 -9.69 4.86 -29.62
C GLY A 706 -11.07 5.09 -30.23
N SER A 707 -11.52 4.14 -31.07
CA SER A 707 -12.89 4.20 -31.59
C SER A 707 -13.91 4.09 -30.46
N GLN A 708 -14.92 4.95 -30.49
CA GLN A 708 -15.98 5.05 -29.49
C GLN A 708 -17.25 4.38 -29.99
N ASN A 709 -18.11 3.93 -29.08
CA ASN A 709 -19.34 3.23 -29.46
C ASN A 709 -20.49 4.22 -29.73
N TYR A 710 -21.26 3.97 -30.78
CA TYR A 710 -22.49 4.71 -31.05
C TYR A 710 -23.56 4.39 -29.99
N THR A 711 -23.92 5.37 -29.17
CA THR A 711 -24.91 5.24 -28.09
C THR A 711 -26.26 5.90 -28.39
N GLY A 712 -26.37 6.65 -29.50
CA GLY A 712 -27.52 7.51 -29.80
C GLY A 712 -27.54 8.83 -29.01
N LYS A 713 -26.56 9.07 -28.13
CA LYS A 713 -26.34 10.34 -27.42
C LYS A 713 -24.97 10.93 -27.81
N ALA A 714 -24.71 12.17 -27.38
CA ALA A 714 -23.40 12.80 -27.55
C ALA A 714 -22.31 12.00 -26.82
N VAL A 715 -21.22 11.71 -27.52
CA VAL A 715 -20.03 10.97 -27.04
C VAL A 715 -18.93 12.00 -26.77
N THR A 716 -18.46 12.07 -25.53
CA THR A 716 -17.54 13.13 -25.05
C THR A 716 -16.33 12.52 -24.33
N PRO A 717 -15.43 11.82 -25.05
CA PRO A 717 -14.28 11.16 -24.45
C PRO A 717 -13.27 12.19 -23.93
N GLN A 718 -12.92 12.12 -22.65
CA GLN A 718 -11.94 13.03 -22.07
C GLN A 718 -10.51 12.66 -22.52
N PRO A 719 -9.71 13.62 -22.99
CA PRO A 719 -8.34 13.35 -23.42
C PRO A 719 -7.32 13.54 -22.30
N LYS A 720 -6.31 12.67 -22.26
CA LYS A 720 -5.05 12.99 -21.59
C LYS A 720 -4.24 13.94 -22.48
N VAL A 721 -4.05 15.18 -22.02
CA VAL A 721 -3.31 16.22 -22.72
C VAL A 721 -2.00 16.48 -21.97
N THR A 722 -0.86 16.36 -22.66
CA THR A 722 0.44 16.69 -22.09
C THR A 722 1.13 17.80 -22.88
N TRP A 723 1.86 18.69 -22.23
CA TRP A 723 2.64 19.74 -22.88
C TRP A 723 4.01 19.84 -22.23
N GLN A 724 5.07 19.65 -23.04
CA GLN A 724 6.46 19.60 -22.57
C GLN A 724 6.70 18.62 -21.39
N GLY A 725 5.99 17.50 -21.39
CA GLY A 725 6.09 16.48 -20.34
C GLY A 725 5.14 16.69 -19.15
N MET A 726 4.47 17.84 -19.04
CA MET A 726 3.47 18.08 -17.99
C MET A 726 2.10 17.61 -18.43
N THR A 727 1.37 16.90 -17.57
CA THR A 727 -0.05 16.59 -17.76
C THR A 727 -0.87 17.84 -17.44
N LEU A 728 -1.74 18.23 -18.36
CA LEU A 728 -2.60 19.41 -18.22
C LEU A 728 -3.96 19.01 -17.65
N MET A 729 -4.56 19.88 -16.83
CA MET A 729 -5.87 19.65 -16.22
C MET A 729 -7.00 20.31 -17.03
N ALA A 730 -8.06 19.53 -17.30
CA ALA A 730 -9.27 20.05 -17.92
C ALA A 730 -9.98 21.04 -16.97
N GLY A 731 -10.61 22.07 -17.53
CA GLY A 731 -11.24 23.16 -16.76
C GLY A 731 -10.28 24.28 -16.39
N THR A 732 -9.08 23.93 -15.94
CA THR A 732 -8.01 24.85 -15.49
C THR A 732 -7.08 25.28 -16.62
N ASP A 733 -6.38 24.33 -17.26
CA ASP A 733 -5.39 24.60 -18.30
C ASP A 733 -5.99 24.60 -19.71
N TYR A 734 -7.12 23.91 -19.88
CA TYR A 734 -7.85 23.90 -21.14
C TYR A 734 -9.34 23.60 -20.97
N SER A 735 -10.14 23.87 -21.99
CA SER A 735 -11.49 23.34 -22.15
C SER A 735 -11.60 22.43 -23.37
N VAL A 736 -12.56 21.51 -23.34
CA VAL A 736 -12.83 20.57 -24.42
C VAL A 736 -14.18 20.88 -25.05
N SER A 737 -14.25 20.81 -26.38
CA SER A 737 -15.49 20.90 -27.13
C SER A 737 -15.53 19.86 -28.25
N TYR A 738 -16.73 19.45 -28.64
CA TYR A 738 -16.94 18.36 -29.59
C TYR A 738 -17.84 18.78 -30.75
N THR A 739 -17.57 18.20 -31.92
CA THR A 739 -18.41 18.33 -33.12
C THR A 739 -18.57 16.95 -33.77
N ASN A 740 -19.72 16.73 -34.42
CA ASN A 740 -20.09 15.45 -35.04
C ASN A 740 -20.03 14.23 -34.09
N ASN A 741 -20.34 14.43 -32.81
CA ASN A 741 -20.09 13.46 -31.76
C ASN A 741 -21.33 12.65 -31.32
N VAL A 742 -22.41 12.65 -32.11
CA VAL A 742 -23.62 11.87 -31.78
C VAL A 742 -23.75 10.66 -32.70
N ASN A 743 -23.67 10.87 -34.01
CA ASN A 743 -23.87 9.82 -35.00
C ASN A 743 -22.59 9.01 -35.25
N ALA A 744 -22.75 7.75 -35.66
CA ALA A 744 -21.63 6.95 -36.14
C ALA A 744 -20.95 7.62 -37.34
N GLY A 745 -19.61 7.67 -37.33
CA GLY A 745 -18.79 8.44 -38.26
C GLY A 745 -17.57 9.05 -37.57
N THR A 746 -16.93 10.03 -38.21
CA THR A 746 -15.78 10.73 -37.63
C THR A 746 -16.22 11.94 -36.81
N ALA A 747 -15.97 11.89 -35.51
CA ALA A 747 -16.14 13.00 -34.58
C ALA A 747 -14.85 13.80 -34.43
N LYS A 748 -14.96 15.07 -34.01
CA LYS A 748 -13.82 15.95 -33.77
C LYS A 748 -13.92 16.56 -32.39
N MET A 749 -12.83 16.43 -31.64
CA MET A 749 -12.61 17.06 -30.35
C MET A 749 -11.65 18.25 -30.52
N THR A 750 -11.93 19.35 -29.83
CA THR A 750 -11.11 20.57 -29.83
C THR A 750 -10.77 20.97 -28.40
N ILE A 751 -9.47 21.03 -28.14
CA ILE A 751 -8.83 21.48 -26.89
C ILE A 751 -8.48 22.95 -27.04
N SER A 752 -8.96 23.78 -26.12
CA SER A 752 -8.73 25.23 -26.12
C SER A 752 -8.02 25.63 -24.84
N GLY A 753 -6.84 26.24 -24.94
CA GLY A 753 -6.04 26.64 -23.78
C GLY A 753 -6.76 27.66 -22.89
N LYS A 754 -6.56 27.55 -21.58
CA LYS A 754 -7.08 28.42 -20.52
C LYS A 754 -5.97 28.73 -19.51
N GLY A 755 -6.14 29.81 -18.74
CA GLY A 755 -5.22 30.19 -17.68
C GLY A 755 -3.81 30.45 -18.20
N ASN A 756 -2.89 29.54 -17.89
CA ASN A 756 -1.50 29.61 -18.32
C ASN A 756 -1.29 29.29 -19.81
N PHE A 757 -2.34 28.85 -20.51
CA PHE A 757 -2.31 28.44 -21.90
C PHE A 757 -3.28 29.25 -22.77
N THR A 758 -2.94 29.34 -24.06
CA THR A 758 -3.72 29.94 -25.15
C THR A 758 -3.72 29.00 -26.36
N GLY A 759 -4.42 29.38 -27.43
CA GLY A 759 -4.46 28.60 -28.67
C GLY A 759 -5.42 27.40 -28.59
N THR A 760 -5.44 26.61 -29.66
CA THR A 760 -6.32 25.44 -29.76
C THR A 760 -5.64 24.28 -30.48
N LYS A 761 -5.97 23.04 -30.12
CA LYS A 761 -5.58 21.82 -30.83
C LYS A 761 -6.80 20.93 -31.05
N SER A 762 -6.94 20.37 -32.25
CA SER A 762 -8.03 19.44 -32.54
C SER A 762 -7.51 18.06 -32.90
N VAL A 763 -8.28 17.04 -32.51
CA VAL A 763 -8.05 15.63 -32.88
C VAL A 763 -9.39 15.01 -33.26
N SER A 764 -9.35 14.06 -34.20
CA SER A 764 -10.51 13.30 -34.63
C SER A 764 -10.52 11.90 -34.01
N PHE A 765 -11.71 11.39 -33.72
CA PHE A 765 -11.94 10.02 -33.29
C PHE A 765 -13.14 9.43 -34.04
N SER A 766 -13.23 8.11 -34.11
CA SER A 766 -14.34 7.43 -34.80
C SER A 766 -15.41 7.00 -33.82
N ILE A 767 -16.67 7.17 -34.18
CA ILE A 767 -17.83 6.58 -33.50
C ILE A 767 -18.33 5.42 -34.36
N VAL A 768 -18.23 4.19 -33.86
CA VAL A 768 -18.58 2.96 -34.58
C VAL A 768 -19.87 2.36 -34.03
N LYS A 769 -20.71 1.84 -34.93
CA LYS A 769 -21.82 0.96 -34.52
C LYS A 769 -21.23 -0.39 -34.18
N VAL A 770 -21.49 -0.86 -32.96
CA VAL A 770 -21.05 -2.20 -32.54
C VAL A 770 -22.18 -3.19 -32.75
N ASP A 771 -21.82 -4.30 -33.37
CA ASP A 771 -22.62 -5.50 -33.51
C ASP A 771 -22.78 -6.15 -32.13
N ARG A 772 -23.98 -6.05 -31.53
CA ARG A 772 -24.28 -6.58 -30.18
C ARG A 772 -25.23 -7.77 -30.27
N ASN A 773 -24.98 -8.80 -29.45
CA ASN A 773 -25.74 -10.05 -29.41
C ASN A 773 -25.85 -10.73 -30.77
N VAL A 774 -24.73 -10.79 -31.49
CA VAL A 774 -24.70 -11.40 -32.83
C VAL A 774 -23.50 -12.31 -33.03
N TRP A 775 -23.75 -13.35 -33.82
CA TRP A 775 -22.74 -14.27 -34.31
C TRP A 775 -21.97 -13.63 -35.48
N ARG A 776 -20.64 -13.77 -35.47
CA ARG A 776 -19.81 -13.28 -36.57
C ARG A 776 -18.67 -14.24 -36.88
N THR A 777 -18.45 -14.48 -38.16
CA THR A 777 -17.29 -15.25 -38.64
C THR A 777 -16.25 -14.30 -39.20
N VAL A 778 -15.04 -14.31 -38.64
CA VAL A 778 -13.91 -13.49 -39.07
C VAL A 778 -12.73 -14.42 -39.33
N GLY A 779 -12.19 -14.40 -40.56
CA GLY A 779 -11.04 -15.24 -40.92
C GLY A 779 -11.29 -16.75 -40.75
N GLY A 780 -12.53 -17.22 -40.94
CA GLY A 780 -12.91 -18.62 -40.76
C GLY A 780 -13.10 -19.06 -39.30
N LYS A 781 -13.00 -18.14 -38.34
CA LYS A 781 -13.25 -18.38 -36.91
C LYS A 781 -14.57 -17.74 -36.50
N THR A 782 -15.35 -18.43 -35.69
CA THR A 782 -16.66 -17.97 -35.22
C THR A 782 -16.54 -17.35 -33.83
N TYR A 783 -17.17 -16.19 -33.67
CA TYR A 783 -17.27 -15.41 -32.45
C TYR A 783 -18.74 -15.12 -32.17
N TYR A 784 -19.07 -14.91 -30.89
CA TYR A 784 -20.32 -14.29 -30.49
C TYR A 784 -20.01 -12.98 -29.77
N TYR A 785 -20.58 -11.88 -30.24
CA TYR A 785 -20.36 -10.57 -29.63
C TYR A 785 -21.47 -10.31 -28.62
N GLY A 786 -21.10 -10.09 -27.35
CA GLY A 786 -22.00 -9.90 -26.23
C GLY A 786 -22.76 -8.57 -26.28
N ALA A 787 -23.50 -8.28 -25.20
CA ALA A 787 -24.27 -7.04 -25.08
C ALA A 787 -23.37 -5.78 -25.00
N ASP A 788 -22.15 -5.96 -24.51
CA ASP A 788 -21.04 -4.99 -24.49
C ASP A 788 -20.43 -4.77 -25.89
N GLY A 789 -20.70 -5.68 -26.83
CA GLY A 789 -20.15 -5.65 -28.17
C GLY A 789 -18.72 -6.18 -28.28
N GLN A 790 -18.26 -6.94 -27.29
CA GLN A 790 -16.98 -7.67 -27.31
C GLN A 790 -17.20 -9.16 -27.55
N PRO A 791 -16.20 -9.91 -28.08
CA PRO A 791 -16.33 -11.35 -28.23
C PRO A 791 -16.36 -12.03 -26.86
N VAL A 792 -17.44 -12.76 -26.57
CA VAL A 792 -17.59 -13.51 -25.33
C VAL A 792 -16.52 -14.62 -25.25
N LYS A 793 -16.14 -14.97 -24.02
CA LYS A 793 -15.13 -16.00 -23.73
C LYS A 793 -15.73 -17.09 -22.85
N TRP A 794 -15.05 -18.22 -22.81
CA TRP A 794 -15.34 -19.33 -21.89
C TRP A 794 -16.70 -19.98 -22.13
N GLU A 795 -17.37 -20.48 -21.10
CA GLU A 795 -18.67 -21.14 -21.25
C GLU A 795 -19.79 -20.10 -21.33
N GLN A 796 -20.66 -20.22 -22.32
CA GLN A 796 -21.70 -19.22 -22.59
C GLN A 796 -23.01 -19.90 -23.00
N LYS A 797 -24.13 -19.43 -22.47
CA LYS A 797 -25.46 -19.92 -22.84
C LYS A 797 -26.13 -18.94 -23.80
N ILE A 798 -26.21 -19.30 -25.07
CA ILE A 798 -26.71 -18.43 -26.15
C ILE A 798 -27.91 -19.13 -26.80
N ASP A 799 -29.06 -18.45 -26.87
CA ASP A 799 -30.31 -18.99 -27.41
C ASP A 799 -30.68 -20.38 -26.84
N GLY A 800 -30.46 -20.57 -25.53
CA GLY A 800 -30.77 -21.80 -24.80
C GLY A 800 -29.78 -22.96 -25.00
N SER A 801 -28.71 -22.77 -25.78
CA SER A 801 -27.67 -23.78 -25.99
C SER A 801 -26.35 -23.34 -25.35
N TRP A 802 -25.59 -24.29 -24.78
CA TRP A 802 -24.25 -24.03 -24.24
C TRP A 802 -23.22 -24.02 -25.36
N TYR A 803 -22.30 -23.07 -25.32
CA TYR A 803 -21.14 -22.92 -26.19
C TYR A 803 -19.88 -22.74 -25.35
N TYR A 804 -18.72 -23.05 -25.91
CA TYR A 804 -17.45 -22.75 -25.28
C TYR A 804 -16.57 -21.92 -26.21
N PHE A 805 -15.99 -20.85 -25.70
CA PHE A 805 -15.07 -19.95 -26.38
C PHE A 805 -13.72 -19.98 -25.66
N ASN A 806 -12.61 -19.91 -26.40
CA ASN A 806 -11.29 -19.85 -25.78
C ASN A 806 -10.94 -18.42 -25.29
N GLY A 807 -9.75 -18.22 -24.71
CA GLY A 807 -9.32 -16.92 -24.20
C GLY A 807 -9.23 -15.79 -25.24
N SER A 808 -9.25 -16.13 -26.54
CA SER A 808 -9.33 -15.19 -27.66
C SER A 808 -10.76 -15.00 -28.20
N GLY A 809 -11.78 -15.53 -27.52
CA GLY A 809 -13.20 -15.44 -27.91
C GLY A 809 -13.60 -16.33 -29.08
N VAL A 810 -12.76 -17.31 -29.46
CA VAL A 810 -13.05 -18.21 -30.59
C VAL A 810 -13.88 -19.39 -30.11
N MET A 811 -15.03 -19.62 -30.75
CA MET A 811 -15.91 -20.74 -30.46
C MET A 811 -15.21 -22.08 -30.71
N GLN A 812 -15.29 -22.99 -29.75
CA GLN A 812 -14.72 -24.33 -29.81
C GLN A 812 -15.76 -25.35 -30.24
N THR A 813 -15.29 -26.42 -30.86
CA THR A 813 -16.09 -27.60 -31.25
C THR A 813 -15.34 -28.86 -30.83
N GLY A 814 -16.03 -29.98 -30.71
CA GLY A 814 -15.48 -31.25 -30.25
C GLY A 814 -15.36 -31.34 -28.72
N TRP A 815 -14.36 -32.08 -28.25
CA TRP A 815 -14.16 -32.33 -26.82
C TRP A 815 -13.50 -31.16 -26.11
N VAL A 816 -14.09 -30.75 -24.99
CA VAL A 816 -13.50 -29.80 -24.03
C VAL A 816 -13.42 -30.50 -22.67
N ILE A 817 -12.26 -30.41 -22.01
CA ILE A 817 -11.97 -31.11 -20.75
C ILE A 817 -11.93 -30.11 -19.60
N TRP A 818 -12.71 -30.39 -18.56
CA TRP A 818 -12.77 -29.61 -17.33
C TRP A 818 -11.83 -30.22 -16.30
N ALA A 819 -10.53 -29.95 -16.40
CA ALA A 819 -9.48 -30.65 -15.65
C ALA A 819 -9.71 -30.64 -14.12
N LYS A 820 -10.09 -29.49 -13.54
CA LYS A 820 -10.38 -29.34 -12.11
C LYS A 820 -11.56 -30.22 -11.65
N LEU A 821 -12.56 -30.42 -12.50
CA LEU A 821 -13.75 -31.22 -12.21
C LEU A 821 -13.62 -32.67 -12.68
N GLY A 822 -12.59 -32.98 -13.47
CA GLY A 822 -12.38 -34.24 -14.17
C GLY A 822 -13.51 -34.67 -15.12
N THR A 823 -14.40 -33.76 -15.51
CA THR A 823 -15.50 -33.99 -16.47
C THR A 823 -15.16 -33.42 -17.84
N LYS A 824 -16.03 -33.61 -18.83
CA LYS A 824 -15.83 -33.11 -20.20
C LYS A 824 -17.16 -32.78 -20.88
N SER A 825 -17.14 -31.83 -21.80
CA SER A 825 -18.28 -31.50 -22.67
C SER A 825 -17.95 -31.85 -24.12
N TYR A 826 -18.98 -32.11 -24.93
CA TYR A 826 -18.82 -32.29 -26.37
C TYR A 826 -19.66 -31.26 -27.11
N PHE A 827 -18.99 -30.40 -27.88
CA PHE A 827 -19.62 -29.36 -28.68
C PHE A 827 -19.73 -29.82 -30.14
N ASP A 828 -20.93 -29.76 -30.72
CA ASP A 828 -21.16 -30.14 -32.12
C ASP A 828 -20.50 -29.13 -33.10
N ALA A 829 -20.56 -29.41 -34.40
CA ALA A 829 -19.92 -28.58 -35.42
C ALA A 829 -20.49 -27.14 -35.47
N ASP A 830 -21.73 -26.94 -35.01
CA ASP A 830 -22.35 -25.64 -34.83
C ASP A 830 -22.01 -24.98 -33.48
N GLY A 831 -21.17 -25.62 -32.66
CA GLY A 831 -20.68 -25.10 -31.38
C GLY A 831 -21.56 -25.42 -30.18
N LYS A 832 -22.71 -26.08 -30.36
CA LYS A 832 -23.62 -26.38 -29.25
C LYS A 832 -23.17 -27.59 -28.44
N ALA A 833 -23.22 -27.49 -27.12
CA ALA A 833 -22.95 -28.63 -26.24
C ALA A 833 -24.05 -29.69 -26.36
N ARG A 834 -23.64 -30.95 -26.42
CA ARG A 834 -24.55 -32.09 -26.31
C ARG A 834 -25.08 -32.24 -24.89
N THR A 835 -26.34 -32.65 -24.79
CA THR A 835 -27.03 -32.90 -23.53
C THR A 835 -27.74 -34.25 -23.58
N GLY A 836 -27.88 -34.91 -22.43
CA GLY A 836 -28.48 -36.24 -22.31
C GLY A 836 -27.56 -37.36 -22.84
N TRP A 837 -28.21 -38.45 -23.29
CA TRP A 837 -27.54 -39.69 -23.70
C TRP A 837 -26.94 -39.59 -25.10
N HIS A 838 -25.63 -39.84 -25.21
CA HIS A 838 -24.94 -39.87 -26.50
C HIS A 838 -23.86 -40.95 -26.58
N THR A 839 -23.76 -41.60 -27.74
CA THR A 839 -22.66 -42.50 -28.06
C THR A 839 -21.67 -41.80 -28.99
N LEU A 840 -20.45 -41.58 -28.51
CA LEU A 840 -19.37 -40.90 -29.22
C LEU A 840 -18.16 -41.84 -29.30
N GLY A 841 -17.67 -42.13 -30.51
CA GLY A 841 -16.54 -43.04 -30.71
C GLY A 841 -16.79 -44.46 -30.15
N GLY A 842 -18.03 -44.95 -30.20
CA GLY A 842 -18.42 -46.26 -29.66
C GLY A 842 -18.49 -46.34 -28.12
N LYS A 843 -18.37 -45.20 -27.42
CA LYS A 843 -18.54 -45.09 -25.97
C LYS A 843 -19.78 -44.27 -25.64
N THR A 844 -20.56 -44.72 -24.67
CA THR A 844 -21.78 -44.02 -24.25
C THR A 844 -21.47 -43.08 -23.08
N TYR A 845 -21.97 -41.86 -23.18
CA TYR A 845 -21.85 -40.77 -22.23
C TYR A 845 -23.24 -40.27 -21.88
N TYR A 846 -23.37 -39.69 -20.68
CA TYR A 846 -24.50 -38.86 -20.33
C TYR A 846 -23.97 -37.47 -19.99
N PHE A 847 -24.46 -36.47 -20.72
CA PHE A 847 -24.17 -35.06 -20.46
C PHE A 847 -25.36 -34.48 -19.69
N ASP A 848 -25.09 -33.84 -18.56
CA ASP A 848 -26.12 -33.21 -17.75
C ASP A 848 -26.85 -32.15 -18.59
N PRO A 849 -28.20 -32.22 -18.76
CA PRO A 849 -28.95 -31.24 -19.51
C PRO A 849 -28.85 -29.80 -18.98
N ALA A 850 -28.56 -29.61 -17.69
CA ALA A 850 -28.40 -28.29 -17.11
C ALA A 850 -27.07 -27.64 -17.51
N THR A 851 -25.99 -28.42 -17.58
CA THR A 851 -24.61 -27.90 -17.72
C THR A 851 -23.90 -28.32 -19.01
N GLY A 852 -24.44 -29.27 -19.78
CA GLY A 852 -23.76 -29.85 -20.95
C GLY A 852 -22.51 -30.67 -20.63
N ARG A 853 -22.21 -30.90 -19.34
CA ARG A 853 -21.00 -31.62 -18.88
C ARG A 853 -21.28 -33.09 -18.65
N SER A 854 -20.31 -33.95 -18.94
CA SER A 854 -20.42 -35.39 -18.73
C SER A 854 -20.49 -35.73 -17.24
N VAL A 855 -21.30 -36.72 -16.86
CA VAL A 855 -21.31 -37.26 -15.50
C VAL A 855 -20.24 -38.34 -15.29
N ARG A 856 -19.85 -38.56 -14.03
CA ARG A 856 -18.95 -39.64 -13.60
C ARG A 856 -19.54 -40.38 -12.40
N TRP A 857 -19.07 -41.60 -12.18
CA TRP A 857 -19.42 -42.43 -11.03
C TRP A 857 -20.89 -42.85 -11.03
N GLU A 858 -21.50 -43.04 -9.87
CA GLU A 858 -22.90 -43.41 -9.75
C GLU A 858 -23.82 -42.21 -10.01
N ASN A 859 -24.79 -42.38 -10.90
CA ASN A 859 -25.78 -41.35 -11.22
C ASN A 859 -27.16 -41.98 -11.40
N ARG A 860 -28.19 -41.29 -10.93
CA ARG A 860 -29.59 -41.69 -11.12
C ARG A 860 -30.21 -40.89 -12.25
N ILE A 861 -30.52 -41.57 -13.36
CA ILE A 861 -31.01 -40.94 -14.59
C ILE A 861 -32.32 -41.62 -15.00
N GLY A 862 -33.41 -40.87 -15.12
CA GLY A 862 -34.73 -41.43 -15.47
C GLY A 862 -35.17 -42.55 -14.52
N GLY A 863 -34.90 -42.40 -13.23
CA GLY A 863 -35.28 -43.35 -12.16
C GLY A 863 -34.41 -44.60 -12.02
N SER A 864 -33.46 -44.84 -12.93
CA SER A 864 -32.52 -45.98 -12.88
C SER A 864 -31.11 -45.53 -12.51
N PHE A 865 -30.35 -46.38 -11.81
CA PHE A 865 -28.93 -46.13 -11.52
C PHE A 865 -28.04 -46.56 -12.69
N TYR A 866 -27.03 -45.76 -12.96
CA TYR A 866 -25.97 -45.99 -13.93
C TYR A 866 -24.62 -45.72 -13.28
N TYR A 867 -23.57 -46.37 -13.79
CA TYR A 867 -22.21 -46.08 -13.37
C TYR A 867 -21.38 -45.62 -14.55
N PHE A 868 -20.61 -44.56 -14.36
CA PHE A 868 -19.67 -44.01 -15.33
C PHE A 868 -18.26 -44.09 -14.75
N ASN A 869 -17.27 -44.49 -15.56
CA ASN A 869 -15.89 -44.57 -15.11
C ASN A 869 -15.23 -43.18 -14.97
N SER A 870 -13.96 -43.16 -14.57
CA SER A 870 -13.17 -41.93 -14.43
C SER A 870 -13.04 -41.11 -15.72
N ALA A 871 -13.24 -41.74 -16.89
CA ALA A 871 -13.24 -41.11 -18.21
C ALA A 871 -14.66 -40.71 -18.69
N SER A 872 -15.65 -40.73 -17.79
CA SER A 872 -17.07 -40.44 -18.01
C SER A 872 -17.80 -41.42 -18.92
N GLN A 873 -17.24 -42.61 -19.15
CA GLN A 873 -17.84 -43.61 -20.04
C GLN A 873 -18.78 -44.51 -19.23
N MET A 874 -19.98 -44.73 -19.74
CA MET A 874 -20.96 -45.63 -19.13
C MET A 874 -20.39 -47.05 -19.02
N HIS A 875 -20.47 -47.62 -17.84
CA HIS A 875 -20.06 -48.97 -17.52
C HIS A 875 -21.22 -49.95 -17.71
N THR A 876 -20.89 -51.14 -18.20
CA THR A 876 -21.83 -52.26 -18.34
C THR A 876 -21.22 -53.55 -17.79
N GLY A 877 -22.05 -54.48 -17.33
CA GLY A 877 -21.64 -55.73 -16.72
C GLY A 877 -21.34 -55.60 -15.22
N TRP A 878 -20.48 -56.49 -14.72
CA TRP A 878 -20.13 -56.56 -13.30
C TRP A 878 -19.25 -55.39 -12.87
N LEU A 879 -19.65 -54.68 -11.82
CA LEU A 879 -18.84 -53.72 -11.07
C LEU A 879 -18.63 -54.26 -9.65
N THR A 880 -17.41 -54.12 -9.11
CA THR A 880 -17.12 -54.44 -7.70
C THR A 880 -16.78 -53.17 -6.95
N TRP A 881 -17.50 -52.90 -5.88
CA TRP A 881 -17.33 -51.70 -5.06
C TRP A 881 -16.12 -51.84 -4.15
N SER A 882 -15.24 -50.84 -4.14
CA SER A 882 -13.99 -50.88 -3.37
C SER A 882 -14.24 -50.90 -1.86
N ALA A 883 -15.26 -50.17 -1.40
CA ALA A 883 -15.58 -49.92 0.01
C ALA A 883 -16.10 -51.17 0.75
N ASP A 884 -16.98 -51.97 0.14
CA ASP A 884 -17.66 -53.09 0.80
C ASP A 884 -17.46 -54.44 0.08
N LYS A 885 -16.69 -54.44 -1.02
CA LYS A 885 -16.45 -55.60 -1.90
C LYS A 885 -17.72 -56.23 -2.49
N LYS A 886 -18.88 -55.59 -2.34
CA LYS A 886 -20.13 -56.04 -2.96
C LYS A 886 -20.07 -55.76 -4.45
N ARG A 887 -20.94 -56.43 -5.22
CA ARG A 887 -20.99 -56.27 -6.67
C ARG A 887 -22.32 -55.71 -7.12
N SER A 888 -22.30 -54.95 -8.20
CA SER A 888 -23.50 -54.55 -8.94
C SER A 888 -23.39 -55.07 -10.36
N TYR A 889 -24.53 -55.31 -11.00
CA TYR A 889 -24.56 -55.68 -12.41
C TYR A 889 -25.34 -54.63 -13.19
N PHE A 890 -24.66 -54.01 -14.15
CA PHE A 890 -25.24 -53.04 -15.07
C PHE A 890 -25.58 -53.75 -16.38
N ASP A 891 -26.81 -53.59 -16.84
CA ASP A 891 -27.31 -54.29 -18.03
C ASP A 891 -26.40 -54.05 -19.25
N PRO A 892 -25.93 -55.10 -19.95
CA PRO A 892 -25.05 -54.94 -21.12
C PRO A 892 -25.63 -54.15 -22.28
N LYS A 893 -26.96 -54.03 -22.39
CA LYS A 893 -27.62 -53.30 -23.47
C LYS A 893 -27.99 -51.88 -23.07
N THR A 894 -28.48 -51.71 -21.84
CA THR A 894 -29.08 -50.45 -21.39
C THR A 894 -28.23 -49.70 -20.37
N GLY A 895 -27.25 -50.34 -19.72
CA GLY A 895 -26.43 -49.74 -18.67
C GLY A 895 -27.13 -49.56 -17.33
N LYS A 896 -28.41 -49.94 -17.21
CA LYS A 896 -29.17 -49.84 -15.96
C LYS A 896 -28.70 -50.85 -14.93
N ALA A 897 -28.57 -50.43 -13.68
CA ALA A 897 -28.31 -51.35 -12.57
C ALA A 897 -29.49 -52.33 -12.38
N TYR A 898 -29.18 -53.61 -12.19
CA TYR A 898 -30.18 -54.63 -11.84
C TYR A 898 -30.64 -54.48 -10.39
N VAL A 899 -31.93 -54.78 -10.16
CA VAL A 899 -32.58 -54.79 -8.84
C VAL A 899 -33.49 -56.01 -8.73
N GLY A 900 -33.55 -56.62 -7.56
CA GLY A 900 -34.27 -57.88 -7.35
C GLY A 900 -33.52 -59.11 -7.89
N TRP A 901 -34.28 -60.19 -8.15
CA TRP A 901 -33.73 -61.47 -8.62
C TRP A 901 -33.44 -61.46 -10.12
N HIS A 902 -32.20 -61.78 -10.48
CA HIS A 902 -31.76 -61.92 -11.87
C HIS A 902 -30.87 -63.15 -12.07
N LYS A 903 -30.95 -63.76 -13.25
CA LYS A 903 -30.08 -64.88 -13.65
C LYS A 903 -28.98 -64.39 -14.59
N ILE A 904 -27.71 -64.47 -14.16
CA ILE A 904 -26.53 -64.00 -14.90
C ILE A 904 -25.54 -65.17 -15.02
N GLY A 905 -25.14 -65.51 -16.25
CA GLY A 905 -24.18 -66.60 -16.48
C GLY A 905 -24.61 -67.96 -15.90
N GLY A 906 -25.93 -68.23 -15.88
CA GLY A 906 -26.50 -69.47 -15.34
C GLY A 906 -26.76 -69.48 -13.83
N LYS A 907 -26.30 -68.48 -13.07
CA LYS A 907 -26.48 -68.35 -11.62
C LYS A 907 -27.52 -67.28 -11.27
N ASN A 908 -28.29 -67.49 -10.21
CA ASN A 908 -29.23 -66.50 -9.69
C ASN A 908 -28.51 -65.57 -8.70
N TYR A 909 -28.75 -64.28 -8.85
CA TYR A 909 -28.25 -63.22 -7.97
C TYR A 909 -29.42 -62.36 -7.54
N TYR A 910 -29.42 -61.94 -6.27
CA TYR A 910 -30.34 -60.93 -5.77
C TYR A 910 -29.58 -59.61 -5.61
N PHE A 911 -30.09 -58.55 -6.25
CA PHE A 911 -29.58 -57.20 -6.09
C PHE A 911 -30.56 -56.40 -5.23
N ASP A 912 -30.05 -55.78 -4.19
CA ASP A 912 -30.85 -54.98 -3.28
C ASP A 912 -31.52 -53.79 -4.03
N PRO A 913 -32.83 -53.59 -3.94
CA PRO A 913 -33.50 -52.52 -4.69
C PRO A 913 -33.10 -51.09 -4.30
N LEU A 914 -32.54 -50.88 -3.09
CA LEU A 914 -32.09 -49.57 -2.62
C LEU A 914 -30.63 -49.32 -3.03
N THR A 915 -29.79 -50.32 -2.82
CA THR A 915 -28.33 -50.20 -2.99
C THR A 915 -27.79 -50.83 -4.26
N PHE A 916 -28.63 -51.50 -5.06
CA PHE A 916 -28.31 -52.16 -6.34
C PHE A 916 -27.10 -53.11 -6.28
N LYS A 917 -26.75 -53.55 -5.08
CA LYS A 917 -25.60 -54.41 -4.77
C LYS A 917 -26.06 -55.82 -4.44
N THR A 918 -25.23 -56.82 -4.72
CA THR A 918 -25.47 -58.23 -4.40
C THR A 918 -25.66 -58.43 -2.89
N ARG A 919 -26.67 -59.22 -2.52
CA ARG A 919 -26.81 -59.80 -1.18
C ARG A 919 -26.42 -61.27 -1.15
#